data_AF-A0A265DU48-F1
#
_entry.id   AF-A0A265DU48-F1
#
_cell.length_a   1.000
_cell.length_b   1.000
_cell.length_c   1.000
_cell.angle_alpha   90.00
_cell.angle_beta   90.00
_cell.angle_gamma   90.00
#
_symmetry.space_group_name_H-M   'P 1'
#
loop_
_entity.id
_entity.type
_entity.pdbx_description
1 polymer ?
#
loop_
_entity_poly.entity_id
_entity_poly.type
_entity_poly.pdbx_seq_one_letter_code
_entity_poly.pdbx_strand_id
1 'polypeptide(L)'
;MGLFSNMQLLLGYGKNITNNNNNIIGLMPENLKSLTDQVFTEIKKGNFKQARAFIENIEKTNNHETSNHYINFLKILTGLSNKSELRITEAELNTAYIEARQSDKGVILAGILRIKIVFDEIEEARAIYNQKTINSVLADCQYLEFIADKEELDAKICDPLLDSKIAVSIIYGYMRIAEYNLALDYAIEFKKKYNDYEFRIALFLVKSQAVSISIFGKHYWTISKKSKDEIKDIIKNGYDLSVEADGLDSRIFSSIVPYIIFLEEVKSDIGLYCYKHVERWRELYPEHARFMEFANTGNLDVLEDGEIKEFQEYKRDLEKHNTLEDKLINGVSLTVTETFLVDQTFDNDLILVWLKKGGLVKVSTDDNVRNKDIIESVGYLLLATKPKYLNNEAAHKRMLEHLSWLSGEDSDLSEINPNCIKDICINLNHLNLHKYACSILEKTVDTNDPWLSPLMEIYLYNLFNANQYKEGNKLIDLLKSDTEADNSILFWSFCAHMNYKKGLLDDAIVDIDKAISIQPDSSNALLIKANVLDGKEDKNYLISFFDDINTNIYNLQDQDSLALINIFTPHVQFYKIETILIDLFTKSPYESTIFINTHYLNFFIEGRINRDVITSDAVGCVLKAVKYKKAGKETISLIVKKGTKHEKNPHIIEEGNIYSDMLLKLQTGEVNDEEVHTVELLETLSPYVALFHITSQIRNEMNDGTDQFLLLETPSDPYELPAFFENITKKLNKGSNENKIFTNLQDYPFSFIANNRKTGNPIEDILSLIAKPEYKIPTPKPREIDNSKFEKLVLDIYSVTYISLCCLSDRLPNENIYITRNTELLINNFIEDIKTKGFFIPDFSGTINGSQFLAPLVDQLKILLRKIEIIEVEPLYNFDAPQELSLLNEKIDETVYETILISACKDITWVSFDNHLPYWMDKLGIKSIDAYSLISKITQTLPHEDKIFGLSLAAHYDLPFPIRREDFHNLIIGFDLSNLEILHYILKGKIDVFANNHLAITVFEELIISLLARLTQSYHYKGELGIYRLDKKTEKTIDSLINIILLAQIKSKITNQSAEMKLTKFICRVLLKSKQNDYFKRILNIKLSEFISGQFLDYPSIKECYEEITANSERL
;
A
#
# COMPACT_ATOMS: atom_id res chain seq x y z
N MET A 1 -19.04 30.79 1.43
CA MET A 1 -19.63 31.70 0.43
C MET A 1 -19.57 33.20 0.77
N GLY A 2 -19.03 33.66 1.91
CA GLY A 2 -18.97 35.10 2.27
C GLY A 2 -17.57 35.72 2.46
N LEU A 3 -16.50 35.01 2.09
CA LEU A 3 -15.13 35.33 2.54
C LEU A 3 -14.28 36.15 1.56
N PHE A 4 -14.70 36.38 0.32
CA PHE A 4 -13.89 37.05 -0.70
C PHE A 4 -14.50 38.32 -1.31
N SER A 5 -15.65 38.80 -0.82
CA SER A 5 -16.32 40.01 -1.35
C SER A 5 -16.04 41.29 -0.57
N ASN A 6 -15.33 41.24 0.57
CA ASN A 6 -15.24 42.38 1.50
C ASN A 6 -13.94 43.18 1.38
N MET A 7 -13.51 43.49 0.16
CA MET A 7 -12.54 44.56 -0.09
C MET A 7 -13.23 45.86 -0.57
N GLN A 8 -14.44 46.12 -0.08
CA GLN A 8 -14.99 47.47 -0.02
C GLN A 8 -14.61 48.09 1.32
N LEU A 9 -13.75 49.12 1.26
CA LEU A 9 -13.49 50.05 2.38
C LEU A 9 -14.83 50.59 2.91
N LEU A 10 -15.32 50.02 4.02
CA LEU A 10 -16.46 50.53 4.77
C LEU A 10 -16.03 50.90 6.18
N LEU A 11 -16.33 52.15 6.49
CA LEU A 11 -16.09 52.87 7.73
C LEU A 11 -16.79 52.20 8.91
N GLY A 12 -16.02 51.68 9.86
CA GLY A 12 -16.49 51.19 11.15
C GLY A 12 -16.53 52.28 12.23
N TYR A 13 -17.66 52.38 12.94
CA TYR A 13 -17.85 53.23 14.12
C TYR A 13 -17.28 52.57 15.38
N GLY A 14 -16.51 53.31 16.18
CA GLY A 14 -15.97 52.86 17.47
C GLY A 14 -16.14 53.91 18.58
N LYS A 15 -16.57 53.46 19.77
CA LYS A 15 -16.81 54.26 20.99
C LYS A 15 -15.52 54.66 21.73
N ASN A 16 -15.60 55.81 22.40
CA ASN A 16 -14.57 56.51 23.18
C ASN A 16 -13.99 55.73 24.38
N ILE A 17 -12.65 55.72 24.52
CA ILE A 17 -11.93 55.69 25.81
C ILE A 17 -10.66 56.57 25.72
N THR A 18 -10.35 57.22 26.84
CA THR A 18 -9.56 58.44 27.15
C THR A 18 -8.03 58.41 27.03
N ASN A 19 -7.50 59.61 26.72
CA ASN A 19 -6.23 60.27 27.13
C ASN A 19 -4.84 59.73 26.69
N ASN A 20 -4.09 60.59 25.99
CA ASN A 20 -2.81 61.13 26.51
C ASN A 20 -2.48 62.49 25.86
N ASN A 21 -2.20 63.48 26.70
CA ASN A 21 -1.89 64.86 26.34
C ASN A 21 -0.43 65.01 25.89
N ASN A 22 -0.21 65.49 24.67
CA ASN A 22 1.03 66.18 24.29
C ASN A 22 0.67 67.61 23.88
N ASN A 23 0.91 68.56 24.79
CA ASN A 23 0.78 69.99 24.50
C ASN A 23 2.01 70.45 23.70
N ILE A 24 1.81 70.96 22.48
CA ILE A 24 2.81 71.72 21.73
C ILE A 24 2.19 73.09 21.43
N ILE A 25 2.81 74.15 21.95
CA ILE A 25 2.37 75.55 21.79
C ILE A 25 3.16 76.18 20.63
N GLY A 26 2.43 76.60 19.59
CA GLY A 26 2.89 77.54 18.54
C GLY A 26 3.56 76.88 17.33
N LEU A 27 2.88 76.85 16.18
CA LEU A 27 3.44 76.32 14.92
C LEU A 27 3.08 77.23 13.73
N MET A 28 4.12 77.66 13.01
CA MET A 28 4.06 78.34 11.69
C MET A 28 3.48 77.41 10.60
N PRO A 29 3.02 77.94 9.44
CA PRO A 29 2.38 77.17 8.36
C PRO A 29 3.15 75.94 7.83
N GLU A 30 4.47 75.94 7.95
CA GLU A 30 5.34 74.83 7.50
C GLU A 30 5.17 73.55 8.36
N ASN A 31 4.79 73.70 9.63
CA ASN A 31 4.56 72.58 10.56
C ASN A 31 3.13 71.99 10.43
N LEU A 32 2.16 72.76 9.90
CA LEU A 32 0.85 72.25 9.50
C LEU A 32 0.97 71.29 8.32
N LYS A 33 1.90 71.55 7.39
CA LYS A 33 2.18 70.68 6.25
C LYS A 33 2.79 69.35 6.69
N SER A 34 3.73 69.34 7.64
CA SER A 34 4.27 68.08 8.17
C SER A 34 3.25 67.26 8.97
N LEU A 35 2.42 67.91 9.79
CA LEU A 35 1.33 67.25 10.53
C LEU A 35 0.26 66.68 9.58
N THR A 36 -0.03 67.42 8.52
CA THR A 36 -0.91 67.00 7.43
C THR A 36 -0.35 65.79 6.68
N ASP A 37 0.93 65.82 6.31
CA ASP A 37 1.61 64.70 5.66
C ASP A 37 1.63 63.47 6.57
N GLN A 38 1.77 63.66 7.89
CA GLN A 38 1.60 62.59 8.90
C GLN A 38 0.17 62.06 8.95
N VAL A 39 -0.86 62.91 8.89
CA VAL A 39 -2.26 62.47 8.79
C VAL A 39 -2.48 61.64 7.53
N PHE A 40 -2.04 62.10 6.35
CA PHE A 40 -2.16 61.32 5.12
C PHE A 40 -1.37 60.02 5.19
N THR A 41 -0.20 60.01 5.83
CA THR A 41 0.61 58.81 6.01
C THR A 41 -0.12 57.79 6.90
N GLU A 42 -0.72 58.23 8.02
CA GLU A 42 -1.47 57.35 8.91
C GLU A 42 -2.81 56.89 8.32
N ILE A 43 -3.50 57.74 7.55
CA ILE A 43 -4.68 57.36 6.77
C ILE A 43 -4.32 56.28 5.76
N LYS A 44 -3.21 56.47 5.02
CA LYS A 44 -2.74 55.50 4.03
C LYS A 44 -2.35 54.17 4.67
N LYS A 45 -1.70 54.19 5.83
CA LYS A 45 -1.41 52.99 6.63
C LYS A 45 -2.65 52.35 7.28
N GLY A 46 -3.85 52.94 7.12
CA GLY A 46 -5.08 52.45 7.74
C GLY A 46 -5.15 52.63 9.26
N ASN A 47 -4.29 53.47 9.84
CA ASN A 47 -4.23 53.76 11.27
C ASN A 47 -5.16 54.94 11.63
N PHE A 48 -6.46 54.75 11.38
CA PHE A 48 -7.46 55.80 11.55
C PHE A 48 -7.49 56.37 12.97
N LYS A 49 -7.16 55.60 14.01
CA LYS A 49 -7.11 56.07 15.40
C LYS A 49 -6.02 57.13 15.61
N GLN A 50 -4.82 56.94 15.08
CA GLN A 50 -3.75 57.94 15.15
C GLN A 50 -3.99 59.09 14.19
N ALA A 51 -4.50 58.83 12.98
CA ALA A 51 -4.91 59.88 12.06
C ALA A 51 -5.96 60.82 12.68
N ARG A 52 -6.94 60.27 13.41
CA ARG A 52 -7.95 61.04 14.17
C ARG A 52 -7.30 61.87 15.27
N ALA A 53 -6.39 61.30 16.06
CA ALA A 53 -5.67 62.05 17.10
C ALA A 53 -4.83 63.20 16.51
N PHE A 54 -4.22 63.00 15.33
CA PHE A 54 -3.52 64.06 14.62
C PHE A 54 -4.48 65.13 14.08
N ILE A 55 -5.63 64.75 13.52
CA ILE A 55 -6.67 65.70 13.08
C ILE A 55 -7.19 66.52 14.27
N GLU A 56 -7.53 65.88 15.39
CA GLU A 56 -7.98 66.58 16.60
C GLU A 56 -6.91 67.52 17.18
N ASN A 57 -5.63 67.18 17.05
CA ASN A 57 -4.52 68.06 17.43
C ASN A 57 -4.36 69.23 16.46
N ILE A 58 -4.53 69.01 15.15
CA ILE A 58 -4.57 70.08 14.15
C ILE A 58 -5.75 71.02 14.43
N GLU A 59 -6.93 70.49 14.75
CA GLU A 59 -8.11 71.31 15.10
C GLU A 59 -7.90 72.18 16.35
N LYS A 60 -7.29 71.63 17.40
CA LYS A 60 -7.00 72.36 18.64
C LYS A 60 -5.92 73.44 18.47
N THR A 61 -5.14 73.39 17.40
CA THR A 61 -4.01 74.31 17.15
C THR A 61 -4.25 75.29 15.99
N ASN A 62 -5.36 75.17 15.27
CA ASN A 62 -5.62 75.92 14.05
C ASN A 62 -6.39 77.24 14.26
N ASN A 63 -5.86 78.35 13.74
CA ASN A 63 -6.45 79.70 13.83
C ASN A 63 -6.81 80.31 12.44
N HIS A 64 -6.79 79.52 11.35
CA HIS A 64 -7.01 80.01 9.97
C HIS A 64 -8.19 79.34 9.26
N GLU A 65 -9.10 80.14 8.67
CA GLU A 65 -10.27 79.69 7.89
C GLU A 65 -9.90 78.78 6.71
N THR A 66 -8.77 79.03 6.03
CA THR A 66 -8.29 78.21 4.90
C THR A 66 -7.94 76.78 5.29
N SER A 67 -7.62 76.54 6.57
CA SER A 67 -7.29 75.22 7.08
C SER A 67 -8.55 74.42 7.47
N ASN A 68 -9.71 75.07 7.64
CA ASN A 68 -10.97 74.40 8.00
C ASN A 68 -11.53 73.54 6.86
N HIS A 69 -11.48 74.01 5.60
CA HIS A 69 -11.91 73.18 4.46
C HIS A 69 -11.01 71.95 4.27
N TYR A 70 -9.73 72.12 4.54
CA TYR A 70 -8.74 71.04 4.48
C TYR A 70 -8.91 70.03 5.62
N ILE A 71 -9.18 70.50 6.84
CA ILE A 71 -9.53 69.67 7.99
C ILE A 71 -10.86 68.93 7.73
N ASN A 72 -11.86 69.59 7.16
CA ASN A 72 -13.12 68.96 6.78
C ASN A 72 -12.90 67.87 5.71
N PHE A 73 -12.05 68.12 4.70
CA PHE A 73 -11.62 67.09 3.76
C PHE A 73 -10.92 65.91 4.45
N LEU A 74 -10.00 66.16 5.39
CA LEU A 74 -9.33 65.11 6.18
C LEU A 74 -10.30 64.32 7.07
N LYS A 75 -11.32 64.98 7.63
CA LYS A 75 -12.41 64.33 8.40
C LYS A 75 -13.28 63.45 7.52
N ILE A 76 -13.59 63.90 6.31
CA ILE A 76 -14.31 63.11 5.30
C ILE A 76 -13.47 61.87 4.92
N LEU A 77 -12.16 62.03 4.71
CA LEU A 77 -11.26 60.93 4.39
C LEU A 77 -11.07 59.92 5.53
N THR A 78 -11.17 60.34 6.80
CA THR A 78 -11.08 59.46 7.98
C THR A 78 -12.43 58.91 8.46
N GLY A 79 -13.53 59.29 7.78
CA GLY A 79 -14.89 58.95 8.18
C GLY A 79 -15.28 59.46 9.56
N LEU A 80 -14.72 60.60 9.98
CA LEU A 80 -15.04 61.25 11.26
C LEU A 80 -16.39 61.97 11.24
N SER A 81 -17.01 62.14 10.06
CA SER A 81 -18.25 62.89 9.87
C SER A 81 -19.45 61.96 9.69
N ASN A 82 -20.52 62.19 10.45
CA ASN A 82 -21.78 61.45 10.29
C ASN A 82 -22.44 61.79 8.94
N LYS A 83 -23.27 60.88 8.38
CA LYS A 83 -24.02 61.15 7.12
C LYS A 83 -24.81 62.46 7.13
N SER A 84 -25.35 62.87 8.29
CA SER A 84 -26.04 64.15 8.46
C SER A 84 -25.10 65.36 8.42
N GLU A 85 -23.88 65.23 8.96
CA GLU A 85 -22.84 66.28 8.92
C GLU A 85 -22.24 66.42 7.52
N LEU A 86 -22.16 65.31 6.77
CA LEU A 86 -21.64 65.29 5.40
C LEU A 86 -22.48 66.13 4.42
N ARG A 87 -23.82 66.17 4.55
CA ARG A 87 -24.68 67.05 3.70
C ARG A 87 -24.46 68.53 3.99
N ILE A 88 -24.25 68.89 5.26
CA ILE A 88 -23.96 70.26 5.67
C ILE A 88 -22.58 70.65 5.13
N THR A 89 -21.60 69.77 5.30
CA THR A 89 -20.25 69.92 4.78
C THR A 89 -20.22 69.98 3.25
N GLU A 90 -21.13 69.27 2.55
CA GLU A 90 -21.30 69.34 1.09
C GLU A 90 -21.69 70.74 0.62
N ALA A 91 -22.70 71.35 1.27
CA ALA A 91 -23.16 72.70 0.95
C ALA A 91 -22.07 73.75 1.23
N GLU A 92 -21.34 73.60 2.34
CA GLU A 92 -20.20 74.45 2.69
C GLU A 92 -19.04 74.32 1.69
N LEU A 93 -18.70 73.09 1.28
CA LEU A 93 -17.63 72.85 0.30
C LEU A 93 -18.03 73.31 -1.12
N ASN A 94 -19.28 73.13 -1.53
CA ASN A 94 -19.78 73.66 -2.81
C ASN A 94 -19.71 75.19 -2.86
N THR A 95 -20.06 75.87 -1.76
CA THR A 95 -19.94 77.33 -1.64
C THR A 95 -18.46 77.75 -1.66
N ALA A 96 -17.62 77.05 -0.90
CA ALA A 96 -16.17 77.30 -0.85
C ALA A 96 -15.47 77.03 -2.19
N TYR A 97 -15.93 76.06 -2.99
CA TYR A 97 -15.36 75.77 -4.32
C TYR A 97 -15.53 76.93 -5.31
N ILE A 98 -16.63 77.66 -5.18
CA ILE A 98 -16.91 78.85 -6.00
C ILE A 98 -15.98 80.01 -5.58
N GLU A 99 -15.81 80.21 -4.27
CA GLU A 99 -15.08 81.34 -3.67
C GLU A 99 -13.56 81.15 -3.50
N ALA A 100 -13.06 79.91 -3.58
CA ALA A 100 -11.66 79.56 -3.30
C ALA A 100 -10.64 80.05 -4.35
N ARG A 101 -9.36 80.16 -3.93
CA ARG A 101 -8.21 80.40 -4.82
C ARG A 101 -7.89 79.14 -5.64
N GLN A 102 -7.23 79.30 -6.80
CA GLN A 102 -6.90 78.18 -7.70
C GLN A 102 -6.12 77.03 -7.03
N SER A 103 -5.29 77.31 -6.01
CA SER A 103 -4.52 76.29 -5.27
C SER A 103 -5.39 75.37 -4.41
N ASP A 104 -6.53 75.85 -3.93
CA ASP A 104 -7.33 75.16 -2.90
C ASP A 104 -8.55 74.45 -3.50
N LYS A 105 -8.98 74.89 -4.69
CA LYS A 105 -10.08 74.29 -5.46
C LYS A 105 -9.86 72.80 -5.76
N GLY A 106 -8.61 72.36 -5.94
CA GLY A 106 -8.30 70.95 -6.20
C GLY A 106 -8.58 70.00 -5.03
N VAL A 107 -8.39 70.46 -3.79
CA VAL A 107 -8.67 69.67 -2.58
C VAL A 107 -10.16 69.69 -2.26
N ILE A 108 -10.80 70.86 -2.42
CA ILE A 108 -12.24 71.01 -2.23
C ILE A 108 -13.01 70.13 -3.24
N LEU A 109 -12.58 70.10 -4.51
CA LEU A 109 -13.17 69.22 -5.53
C LEU A 109 -13.02 67.73 -5.17
N ALA A 110 -11.85 67.30 -4.71
CA ALA A 110 -11.65 65.92 -4.25
C ALA A 110 -12.58 65.56 -3.06
N GLY A 111 -12.82 66.51 -2.15
CA GLY A 111 -13.77 66.35 -1.05
C GLY A 111 -15.22 66.26 -1.50
N ILE A 112 -15.64 67.11 -2.45
CA ILE A 112 -16.99 67.07 -3.05
C ILE A 112 -17.22 65.72 -3.74
N LEU A 113 -16.26 65.26 -4.57
CA LEU A 113 -16.35 63.94 -5.23
C LEU A 113 -16.51 62.82 -4.19
N ARG A 114 -15.72 62.85 -3.11
CA ARG A 114 -15.79 61.86 -2.03
C ARG A 114 -17.15 61.87 -1.32
N ILE A 115 -17.72 63.05 -1.05
CA ILE A 115 -19.07 63.16 -0.45
C ILE A 115 -20.12 62.56 -1.39
N LYS A 116 -20.07 62.91 -2.69
CA LYS A 116 -21.01 62.37 -3.69
C LYS A 116 -20.95 60.85 -3.79
N ILE A 117 -19.75 60.27 -3.69
CA ILE A 117 -19.57 58.81 -3.61
C ILE A 117 -20.24 58.22 -2.36
N VAL A 118 -20.09 58.86 -1.19
CA VAL A 118 -20.72 58.38 0.07
C VAL A 118 -22.26 58.42 0.02
N PHE A 119 -22.83 59.30 -0.81
CA PHE A 119 -24.29 59.39 -1.06
C PHE A 119 -24.77 58.58 -2.27
N ASP A 120 -23.89 57.82 -2.93
CA ASP A 120 -24.21 57.02 -4.13
C ASP A 120 -24.66 57.88 -5.34
N GLU A 121 -24.21 59.13 -5.42
CA GLU A 121 -24.55 60.11 -6.47
C GLU A 121 -23.46 60.16 -7.56
N ILE A 122 -23.16 59.01 -8.17
CA ILE A 122 -22.00 58.81 -9.06
C ILE A 122 -22.08 59.65 -10.35
N GLU A 123 -23.26 59.74 -10.97
CA GLU A 123 -23.46 60.53 -12.21
C GLU A 123 -23.30 62.04 -11.97
N GLU A 124 -23.75 62.53 -10.81
CA GLU A 124 -23.52 63.93 -10.42
C GLU A 124 -22.04 64.21 -10.16
N ALA A 125 -21.35 63.29 -9.50
CA ALA A 125 -19.90 63.38 -9.28
C ALA A 125 -19.14 63.41 -10.61
N ARG A 126 -19.55 62.58 -11.58
CA ARG A 126 -18.99 62.54 -12.93
C ARG A 126 -19.23 63.84 -13.69
N ALA A 127 -20.44 64.40 -13.63
CA ALA A 127 -20.76 65.69 -14.23
C ALA A 127 -19.93 66.84 -13.64
N ILE A 128 -19.76 66.87 -12.31
CA ILE A 128 -18.95 67.88 -11.60
C ILE A 128 -17.47 67.77 -11.99
N TYR A 129 -16.94 66.56 -12.09
CA TYR A 129 -15.55 66.34 -12.53
C TYR A 129 -15.33 66.76 -13.99
N ASN A 130 -16.24 66.42 -14.89
CA ASN A 130 -16.13 66.78 -16.31
C ASN A 130 -16.24 68.29 -16.57
N GLN A 131 -16.87 69.04 -15.66
CA GLN A 131 -16.95 70.51 -15.69
C GLN A 131 -15.76 71.20 -14.99
N LYS A 132 -14.72 70.45 -14.56
CA LYS A 132 -13.56 71.02 -13.86
C LYS A 132 -12.82 72.03 -14.74
N THR A 133 -12.38 73.14 -14.12
CA THR A 133 -11.59 74.19 -14.77
C THR A 133 -10.12 74.16 -14.37
N ILE A 134 -9.72 73.21 -13.52
CA ILE A 134 -8.40 73.13 -12.89
C ILE A 134 -7.87 71.69 -12.99
N ASN A 135 -6.59 71.54 -13.32
CA ASN A 135 -5.88 70.27 -13.27
C ASN A 135 -5.38 70.01 -11.84
N SER A 136 -5.90 68.96 -11.19
CA SER A 136 -5.55 68.60 -9.82
C SER A 136 -5.33 67.10 -9.73
N VAL A 137 -4.09 66.68 -9.41
CA VAL A 137 -3.73 65.26 -9.24
C VAL A 137 -4.62 64.58 -8.19
N LEU A 138 -4.98 65.28 -7.10
CA LEU A 138 -5.83 64.70 -6.05
C LEU A 138 -7.27 64.45 -6.52
N ALA A 139 -7.84 65.38 -7.30
CA ALA A 139 -9.18 65.19 -7.85
C ALA A 139 -9.18 64.10 -8.93
N ASP A 140 -8.12 64.04 -9.75
CA ASP A 140 -7.92 62.99 -10.75
C ASP A 140 -7.79 61.60 -10.10
N CYS A 141 -7.02 61.47 -9.01
CA CYS A 141 -6.91 60.25 -8.23
C CYS A 141 -8.27 59.78 -7.68
N GLN A 142 -9.05 60.67 -7.06
CA GLN A 142 -10.37 60.31 -6.52
C GLN A 142 -11.36 59.90 -7.63
N TYR A 143 -11.31 60.57 -8.78
CA TYR A 143 -12.13 60.22 -9.92
C TYR A 143 -11.78 58.84 -10.49
N LEU A 144 -10.51 58.60 -10.78
CA LEU A 144 -10.04 57.34 -11.36
C LEU A 144 -10.30 56.15 -10.43
N GLU A 145 -10.01 56.32 -9.14
CA GLU A 145 -10.15 55.26 -8.15
C GLU A 145 -11.62 54.90 -7.85
N PHE A 146 -12.53 55.88 -7.80
CA PHE A 146 -13.90 55.65 -7.31
C PHE A 146 -15.04 55.87 -8.31
N ILE A 147 -14.82 56.53 -9.45
CA ILE A 147 -15.89 56.94 -10.40
C ILE A 147 -15.67 56.46 -11.83
N ALA A 148 -14.43 56.49 -12.33
CA ALA A 148 -14.12 56.27 -13.76
C ALA A 148 -14.49 54.87 -14.27
N ASP A 149 -15.11 54.77 -15.44
CA ASP A 149 -15.39 53.47 -16.07
C ASP A 149 -14.18 52.89 -16.81
N LYS A 150 -14.35 51.70 -17.41
CA LYS A 150 -13.27 50.99 -18.12
C LYS A 150 -12.68 51.81 -19.27
N GLU A 151 -13.52 52.46 -20.07
CA GLU A 151 -13.09 53.23 -21.24
C GLU A 151 -12.31 54.48 -20.82
N GLU A 152 -12.76 55.13 -19.74
CA GLU A 152 -12.08 56.29 -19.14
C GLU A 152 -10.73 55.92 -18.49
N LEU A 153 -10.62 54.73 -17.88
CA LEU A 153 -9.37 54.20 -17.36
C LEU A 153 -8.38 53.89 -18.49
N ASP A 154 -8.82 53.17 -19.53
CA ASP A 154 -8.01 52.81 -20.70
C ASP A 154 -7.48 54.07 -21.42
N ALA A 155 -8.32 55.08 -21.58
CA ALA A 155 -7.93 56.36 -22.18
C ALA A 155 -6.82 57.07 -21.40
N LYS A 156 -6.78 56.91 -20.07
CA LYS A 156 -5.80 57.58 -19.22
C LYS A 156 -4.44 56.89 -19.21
N ILE A 157 -4.38 55.59 -19.51
CA ILE A 157 -3.13 54.81 -19.60
C ILE A 157 -2.28 55.23 -20.80
N CYS A 158 -2.91 55.66 -21.89
CA CYS A 158 -2.22 56.15 -23.08
C CYS A 158 -1.41 57.44 -22.87
N ASP A 159 -1.42 58.03 -21.67
CA ASP A 159 -0.70 59.24 -21.31
C ASP A 159 0.79 58.96 -21.00
N PRO A 160 1.75 59.41 -21.83
CA PRO A 160 3.17 59.09 -21.66
C PRO A 160 3.80 59.70 -20.38
N LEU A 161 3.15 60.71 -19.78
CA LEU A 161 3.64 61.45 -18.61
C LEU A 161 2.84 61.15 -17.34
N LEU A 162 2.42 59.89 -17.17
CA LEU A 162 1.76 59.45 -15.94
C LEU A 162 2.62 59.69 -14.68
N ASP A 163 1.98 60.13 -13.59
CA ASP A 163 2.57 60.20 -12.24
C ASP A 163 2.29 58.91 -11.47
N SER A 164 3.17 58.54 -10.51
CA SER A 164 2.99 57.31 -9.72
C SER A 164 1.65 57.27 -8.98
N LYS A 165 1.19 58.42 -8.44
CA LYS A 165 -0.09 58.49 -7.73
C LYS A 165 -1.29 58.23 -8.65
N ILE A 166 -1.21 58.69 -9.90
CA ILE A 166 -2.25 58.44 -10.91
C ILE A 166 -2.22 56.97 -11.31
N ALA A 167 -1.04 56.37 -11.47
CA ALA A 167 -0.89 54.94 -11.77
C ALA A 167 -1.52 54.07 -10.67
N VAL A 168 -1.28 54.37 -9.40
CA VAL A 168 -1.91 53.68 -8.25
C VAL A 168 -3.45 53.83 -8.29
N SER A 169 -3.97 55.03 -8.56
CA SER A 169 -5.42 55.24 -8.66
C SER A 169 -6.06 54.51 -9.85
N ILE A 170 -5.36 54.35 -10.97
CA ILE A 170 -5.81 53.53 -12.10
C ILE A 170 -5.91 52.06 -11.67
N ILE A 171 -4.88 51.54 -11.00
CA ILE A 171 -4.85 50.16 -10.49
C ILE A 171 -6.06 49.90 -9.57
N TYR A 172 -6.30 50.78 -8.59
CA TYR A 172 -7.47 50.66 -7.70
C TYR A 172 -8.80 50.86 -8.45
N GLY A 173 -8.83 51.71 -9.48
CA GLY A 173 -9.97 51.86 -10.37
C GLY A 173 -10.36 50.55 -11.07
N TYR A 174 -9.38 49.82 -11.63
CA TYR A 174 -9.65 48.51 -12.22
C TYR A 174 -10.07 47.45 -11.19
N MET A 175 -9.49 47.47 -9.98
CA MET A 175 -9.95 46.60 -8.90
C MET A 175 -11.41 46.87 -8.55
N ARG A 176 -11.84 48.15 -8.52
CA ARG A 176 -13.21 48.54 -8.20
C ARG A 176 -14.23 47.98 -9.21
N ILE A 177 -13.88 47.99 -10.50
CA ILE A 177 -14.74 47.41 -11.56
C ILE A 177 -14.55 45.90 -11.74
N ALA A 178 -13.85 45.24 -10.81
CA ALA A 178 -13.56 43.81 -10.80
C ALA A 178 -12.73 43.28 -12.00
N GLU A 179 -11.94 44.12 -12.65
CA GLU A 179 -11.05 43.77 -13.78
C GLU A 179 -9.62 43.49 -13.28
N TYR A 180 -9.47 42.52 -12.39
CA TYR A 180 -8.23 42.26 -11.64
C TYR A 180 -7.05 41.81 -12.51
N ASN A 181 -7.29 41.03 -13.57
CA ASN A 181 -6.24 40.57 -14.47
C ASN A 181 -5.65 41.74 -15.27
N LEU A 182 -6.50 42.62 -15.80
CA LEU A 182 -6.05 43.84 -16.48
C LEU A 182 -5.32 44.78 -15.52
N ALA A 183 -5.83 44.93 -14.28
CA ALA A 183 -5.15 45.69 -13.23
C ALA A 183 -3.73 45.15 -12.98
N LEU A 184 -3.57 43.83 -12.94
CA LEU A 184 -2.29 43.16 -12.70
C LEU A 184 -1.33 43.36 -13.87
N ASP A 185 -1.80 43.21 -15.11
CA ASP A 185 -1.00 43.42 -16.31
C ASP A 185 -0.43 44.86 -16.36
N TYR A 186 -1.28 45.86 -16.13
CA TYR A 186 -0.85 47.25 -16.07
C TYR A 186 0.05 47.55 -14.86
N ALA A 187 -0.21 46.93 -13.70
CA ALA A 187 0.66 47.08 -12.53
C ALA A 187 2.06 46.49 -12.80
N ILE A 188 2.16 45.36 -13.50
CA ILE A 188 3.43 44.76 -13.92
C ILE A 188 4.16 45.67 -14.93
N GLU A 189 3.43 46.30 -15.84
CA GLU A 189 4.00 47.27 -16.78
C GLU A 189 4.52 48.52 -16.05
N PHE A 190 3.71 49.12 -15.18
CA PHE A 190 4.07 50.31 -14.39
C PHE A 190 5.21 50.06 -13.41
N LYS A 191 5.41 48.81 -12.95
CA LYS A 191 6.56 48.41 -12.11
C LYS A 191 7.90 48.71 -12.76
N LYS A 192 7.98 48.76 -14.10
CA LYS A 192 9.21 49.13 -14.82
C LYS A 192 9.58 50.60 -14.64
N LYS A 193 8.62 51.46 -14.27
CA LYS A 193 8.76 52.92 -14.18
C LYS A 193 8.68 53.45 -12.73
N TYR A 194 7.93 52.80 -11.84
CA TYR A 194 7.74 53.24 -10.45
C TYR A 194 8.09 52.13 -9.44
N ASN A 195 8.62 52.53 -8.28
CA ASN A 195 8.99 51.60 -7.19
C ASN A 195 8.79 52.21 -5.78
N ASP A 196 7.98 53.26 -5.66
CA ASP A 196 7.66 53.81 -4.35
C ASP A 196 6.81 52.82 -3.52
N TYR A 197 6.78 53.03 -2.21
CA TYR A 197 6.11 52.13 -1.27
C TYR A 197 4.61 51.98 -1.55
N GLU A 198 3.90 53.05 -1.89
CA GLU A 198 2.46 53.00 -2.21
C GLU A 198 2.19 52.22 -3.49
N PHE A 199 3.02 52.40 -4.52
CA PHE A 199 2.95 51.58 -5.73
C PHE A 199 3.20 50.09 -5.45
N ARG A 200 4.20 49.77 -4.60
CA ARG A 200 4.48 48.37 -4.20
C ARG A 200 3.30 47.73 -3.46
N ILE A 201 2.59 48.49 -2.62
CA ILE A 201 1.36 48.02 -1.97
C ILE A 201 0.24 47.80 -2.98
N ALA A 202 0.00 48.75 -3.90
CA ALA A 202 -1.04 48.61 -4.91
C ALA A 202 -0.82 47.36 -5.79
N LEU A 203 0.43 47.14 -6.21
CA LEU A 203 0.84 45.92 -6.92
C LEU A 203 0.61 44.66 -6.09
N PHE A 204 0.98 44.66 -4.80
CA PHE A 204 0.77 43.54 -3.89
C PHE A 204 -0.73 43.21 -3.73
N LEU A 205 -1.57 44.22 -3.51
CA LEU A 205 -3.02 44.06 -3.33
C LEU A 205 -3.69 43.51 -4.60
N VAL A 206 -3.31 44.01 -5.78
CA VAL A 206 -3.84 43.48 -7.05
C VAL A 206 -3.38 42.06 -7.32
N LYS A 207 -2.09 41.75 -7.10
CA LYS A 207 -1.57 40.39 -7.26
C LYS A 207 -2.31 39.42 -6.33
N SER A 208 -2.51 39.83 -5.07
CA SER A 208 -3.33 39.11 -4.09
C SER A 208 -4.75 38.84 -4.61
N GLN A 209 -5.47 39.85 -5.09
CA GLN A 209 -6.84 39.64 -5.57
C GLN A 209 -6.94 38.78 -6.83
N ALA A 210 -6.01 38.92 -7.78
CA ALA A 210 -5.98 38.10 -8.99
C ALA A 210 -5.79 36.61 -8.64
N VAL A 211 -4.86 36.29 -7.73
CA VAL A 211 -4.64 34.92 -7.24
C VAL A 211 -5.85 34.45 -6.43
N SER A 212 -6.36 35.31 -5.55
CA SER A 212 -7.71 35.33 -4.97
C SER A 212 -8.76 34.53 -5.73
N ILE A 213 -9.06 35.06 -6.91
CA ILE A 213 -10.13 34.60 -7.80
C ILE A 213 -9.77 33.25 -8.44
N SER A 214 -8.49 33.03 -8.77
CA SER A 214 -8.04 31.80 -9.41
C SER A 214 -8.16 30.56 -8.51
N ILE A 215 -8.09 30.74 -7.19
CA ILE A 215 -8.17 29.66 -6.19
C ILE A 215 -9.54 29.58 -5.50
N PHE A 216 -10.48 30.44 -5.89
CA PHE A 216 -11.79 30.49 -5.26
C PHE A 216 -12.52 29.14 -5.34
N GLY A 217 -13.00 28.65 -4.19
CA GLY A 217 -13.72 27.38 -4.09
C GLY A 217 -12.83 26.13 -4.13
N LYS A 218 -11.50 26.27 -4.19
CA LYS A 218 -10.55 25.16 -4.11
C LYS A 218 -9.92 25.10 -2.73
N HIS A 219 -9.42 23.94 -2.34
CA HIS A 219 -8.62 23.76 -1.14
C HIS A 219 -7.13 23.87 -1.47
N TYR A 220 -6.28 24.23 -0.51
CA TYR A 220 -4.84 24.37 -0.75
C TYR A 220 -4.20 23.09 -1.31
N TRP A 221 -4.61 21.91 -0.86
CA TRP A 221 -4.02 20.65 -1.35
C TRP A 221 -4.39 20.26 -2.79
N THR A 222 -5.36 20.95 -3.40
CA THR A 222 -5.90 20.62 -4.73
C THR A 222 -5.59 21.66 -5.80
N ILE A 223 -4.86 22.73 -5.47
CA ILE A 223 -4.41 23.72 -6.45
C ILE A 223 -3.16 23.26 -7.21
N SER A 224 -2.95 23.85 -8.38
CA SER A 224 -1.72 23.69 -9.18
C SER A 224 -0.48 24.19 -8.44
N LYS A 225 0.69 23.67 -8.81
CA LYS A 225 1.98 24.14 -8.33
C LYS A 225 2.18 25.63 -8.61
N LYS A 226 1.82 26.11 -9.80
CA LYS A 226 1.88 27.54 -10.13
C LYS A 226 1.13 28.40 -9.13
N SER A 227 -0.11 28.02 -8.78
CA SER A 227 -0.90 28.76 -7.79
C SER A 227 -0.29 28.69 -6.40
N LYS A 228 0.30 27.56 -6.00
CA LYS A 228 1.01 27.40 -4.73
C LYS A 228 2.19 28.36 -4.61
N ASP A 229 3.03 28.40 -5.65
CA ASP A 229 4.21 29.26 -5.68
C ASP A 229 3.83 30.75 -5.68
N GLU A 230 2.75 31.11 -6.39
CA GLU A 230 2.20 32.47 -6.36
C GLU A 230 1.71 32.88 -4.96
N ILE A 231 1.07 31.97 -4.21
CA ILE A 231 0.64 32.22 -2.82
C ILE A 231 1.86 32.42 -1.92
N LYS A 232 2.87 31.55 -2.00
CA LYS A 232 4.11 31.70 -1.22
C LYS A 232 4.81 33.02 -1.50
N ASP A 233 4.86 33.42 -2.77
CA ASP A 233 5.38 34.70 -3.19
C ASP A 233 4.59 35.87 -2.59
N ILE A 234 3.27 35.81 -2.59
CA ILE A 234 2.41 36.84 -1.99
C ILE A 234 2.71 36.95 -0.49
N ILE A 235 2.76 35.82 0.21
CA ILE A 235 3.01 35.80 1.65
C ILE A 235 4.38 36.38 1.98
N LYS A 236 5.43 35.98 1.24
CA LYS A 236 6.78 36.51 1.43
C LYS A 236 6.86 38.01 1.17
N ASN A 237 6.34 38.47 0.03
CA ASN A 237 6.32 39.89 -0.31
C ASN A 237 5.51 40.70 0.72
N GLY A 238 4.40 40.15 1.20
CA GLY A 238 3.58 40.77 2.23
C GLY A 238 4.31 40.86 3.58
N TYR A 239 5.04 39.81 3.96
CA TYR A 239 5.88 39.82 5.17
C TYR A 239 6.97 40.91 5.08
N ASP A 240 7.71 40.96 3.97
CA ASP A 240 8.77 41.95 3.76
C ASP A 240 8.24 43.38 3.81
N LEU A 241 7.10 43.64 3.15
CA LEU A 241 6.42 44.94 3.19
C LEU A 241 5.92 45.29 4.60
N SER A 242 5.43 44.30 5.36
CA SER A 242 4.96 44.52 6.72
C SER A 242 6.11 44.85 7.67
N VAL A 243 7.27 44.19 7.50
CA VAL A 243 8.49 44.47 8.26
C VAL A 243 9.03 45.87 7.94
N GLU A 244 9.07 46.25 6.66
CA GLU A 244 9.44 47.62 6.25
C GLU A 244 8.53 48.68 6.89
N ALA A 245 7.26 48.33 7.15
CA ALA A 245 6.25 49.21 7.74
C ALA A 245 6.14 49.11 9.27
N ASP A 246 6.99 48.34 9.96
CA ASP A 246 6.87 47.99 11.40
C ASP A 246 5.47 47.45 11.79
N GLY A 247 4.78 46.79 10.86
CA GLY A 247 3.43 46.25 11.06
C GLY A 247 2.36 47.34 11.26
N LEU A 248 2.63 48.58 10.82
CA LEU A 248 1.68 49.69 10.93
C LEU A 248 0.62 49.73 9.82
N ASP A 249 0.89 49.13 8.66
CA ASP A 249 0.00 49.17 7.50
C ASP A 249 -1.04 48.02 7.54
N SER A 250 -2.29 48.34 7.87
CA SER A 250 -3.36 47.34 8.00
C SER A 250 -3.80 46.73 6.66
N ARG A 251 -3.56 47.40 5.53
CA ARG A 251 -3.93 46.91 4.19
C ARG A 251 -3.20 45.60 3.87
N ILE A 252 -1.96 45.48 4.32
CA ILE A 252 -1.14 44.28 4.12
C ILE A 252 -1.79 43.07 4.80
N PHE A 253 -2.21 43.23 6.06
CA PHE A 253 -2.87 42.15 6.81
C PHE A 253 -4.22 41.75 6.21
N SER A 254 -4.94 42.67 5.59
CA SER A 254 -6.20 42.35 4.90
C SER A 254 -6.03 41.34 3.75
N SER A 255 -4.83 41.28 3.16
CA SER A 255 -4.51 40.31 2.11
C SER A 255 -3.76 39.08 2.60
N ILE A 256 -2.82 39.22 3.55
CA ILE A 256 -2.01 38.07 4.03
C ILE A 256 -2.85 37.11 4.88
N VAL A 257 -3.70 37.63 5.78
CA VAL A 257 -4.42 36.79 6.76
C VAL A 257 -5.30 35.73 6.07
N PRO A 258 -6.07 36.04 5.01
CA PRO A 258 -6.79 35.02 4.24
C PRO A 258 -5.90 33.87 3.71
N TYR A 259 -4.68 34.16 3.26
CA TYR A 259 -3.76 33.12 2.79
C TYR A 259 -3.18 32.29 3.94
N ILE A 260 -2.89 32.88 5.09
CA ILE A 260 -2.47 32.12 6.28
C ILE A 260 -3.58 31.16 6.70
N ILE A 261 -4.84 31.62 6.68
CA ILE A 261 -6.01 30.79 6.96
C ILE A 261 -6.10 29.65 5.94
N PHE A 262 -5.95 29.97 4.66
CA PHE A 262 -6.00 29.00 3.56
C PHE A 262 -4.91 27.91 3.64
N LEU A 263 -3.72 28.27 4.13
CA LEU A 263 -2.60 27.33 4.34
C LEU A 263 -2.69 26.54 5.64
N GLU A 264 -3.56 26.95 6.58
CA GLU A 264 -3.64 26.41 7.94
C GLU A 264 -2.35 26.58 8.79
N GLU A 265 -1.44 27.48 8.39
CA GLU A 265 -0.12 27.67 9.01
C GLU A 265 -0.12 28.68 10.17
N VAL A 266 -0.74 28.34 11.30
CA VAL A 266 -0.81 29.26 12.46
C VAL A 266 0.54 29.45 13.17
N LYS A 267 1.42 28.44 13.12
CA LYS A 267 2.70 28.42 13.87
C LYS A 267 3.93 28.78 13.03
N SER A 268 3.75 29.14 11.76
CA SER A 268 4.87 29.61 10.94
C SER A 268 5.37 30.97 11.43
N ASP A 269 6.58 31.39 11.02
CA ASP A 269 7.14 32.70 11.37
C ASP A 269 6.19 33.85 11.01
N ILE A 270 5.49 33.71 9.88
CA ILE A 270 4.48 34.66 9.40
C ILE A 270 3.19 34.56 10.23
N GLY A 271 2.74 33.36 10.60
CA GLY A 271 1.60 33.16 11.51
C GLY A 271 1.83 33.82 12.87
N LEU A 272 3.01 33.62 13.46
CA LEU A 272 3.43 34.27 14.72
C LEU A 272 3.55 35.79 14.56
N TYR A 273 4.04 36.26 13.42
CA TYR A 273 4.10 37.70 13.12
C TYR A 273 2.69 38.31 13.00
N CYS A 274 1.75 37.63 12.33
CA CYS A 274 0.35 38.06 12.26
C CYS A 274 -0.33 38.04 13.63
N TYR A 275 -0.01 37.08 14.49
CA TYR A 275 -0.47 37.05 15.88
C TYR A 275 0.07 38.21 16.71
N LYS A 276 1.37 38.53 16.58
CA LYS A 276 1.99 39.71 17.25
C LYS A 276 1.25 41.02 16.94
N HIS A 277 0.65 41.12 15.75
CA HIS A 277 -0.09 42.30 15.29
C HIS A 277 -1.61 42.05 15.18
N VAL A 278 -2.17 41.07 15.92
CA VAL A 278 -3.59 40.64 15.83
C VAL A 278 -4.59 41.79 15.96
N GLU A 279 -4.32 42.77 16.83
CA GLU A 279 -5.19 43.93 17.05
C GLU A 279 -5.39 44.81 15.80
N ARG A 280 -4.54 44.68 14.77
CA ARG A 280 -4.64 45.47 13.54
C ARG A 280 -5.64 44.93 12.54
N TRP A 281 -5.97 43.65 12.63
CA TRP A 281 -6.85 42.97 11.68
C TRP A 281 -8.00 42.22 12.38
N ARG A 282 -8.06 42.23 13.72
CA ARG A 282 -9.15 41.67 14.52
C ARG A 282 -10.53 42.14 14.06
N GLU A 283 -10.67 43.41 13.64
CA GLU A 283 -11.95 43.93 13.13
C GLU A 283 -12.34 43.32 11.78
N LEU A 284 -11.37 42.96 10.93
CA LEU A 284 -11.61 42.40 9.61
C LEU A 284 -11.92 40.89 9.69
N TYR A 285 -11.23 40.16 10.57
CA TYR A 285 -11.37 38.70 10.72
C TYR A 285 -11.47 38.29 12.20
N PRO A 286 -12.57 38.63 12.90
CA PRO A 286 -12.68 38.46 14.35
C PRO A 286 -12.62 36.99 14.81
N GLU A 287 -13.24 36.07 14.07
CA GLU A 287 -13.22 34.64 14.39
C GLU A 287 -11.81 34.05 14.28
N HIS A 288 -11.08 34.40 13.22
CA HIS A 288 -9.72 33.90 12.99
C HIS A 288 -8.71 34.52 13.96
N ALA A 289 -8.90 35.78 14.36
CA ALA A 289 -8.12 36.41 15.41
C ALA A 289 -8.24 35.65 16.74
N ARG A 290 -9.47 35.28 17.12
CA ARG A 290 -9.73 34.44 18.30
C ARG A 290 -9.14 33.04 18.16
N PHE A 291 -9.23 32.42 16.97
CA PHE A 291 -8.63 31.11 16.71
C PHE A 291 -7.10 31.14 16.82
N MET A 292 -6.42 32.15 16.25
CA MET A 292 -4.97 32.32 16.43
C MET A 292 -4.61 32.54 17.91
N GLU A 293 -5.41 33.30 18.65
CA GLU A 293 -5.21 33.54 20.07
C GLU A 293 -5.37 32.24 20.89
N PHE A 294 -6.38 31.42 20.58
CA PHE A 294 -6.54 30.08 21.15
C PHE A 294 -5.35 29.16 20.81
N ALA A 295 -4.94 29.10 19.55
CA ALA A 295 -3.84 28.22 19.10
C ALA A 295 -2.50 28.53 19.79
N ASN A 296 -2.26 29.80 20.16
CA ASN A 296 -1.05 30.24 20.84
C ASN A 296 -1.15 30.21 22.37
N THR A 297 -2.33 30.46 22.95
CA THR A 297 -2.51 30.55 24.42
C THR A 297 -3.11 29.29 25.06
N GLY A 298 -3.80 28.46 24.27
CA GLY A 298 -4.55 27.28 24.72
C GLY A 298 -5.85 27.60 25.46
N ASN A 299 -6.24 28.87 25.58
CA ASN A 299 -7.40 29.33 26.34
C ASN A 299 -8.72 29.21 25.55
N LEU A 300 -9.58 28.28 25.97
CA LEU A 300 -10.88 27.98 25.37
C LEU A 300 -11.88 29.15 25.45
N ASP A 301 -11.79 29.99 26.48
CA ASP A 301 -12.76 31.08 26.72
C ASP A 301 -12.70 32.19 25.66
N VAL A 302 -11.63 32.21 24.87
CA VAL A 302 -11.43 33.17 23.77
C VAL A 302 -12.29 32.82 22.55
N LEU A 303 -12.67 31.55 22.39
CA LEU A 303 -13.51 31.08 21.30
C LEU A 303 -14.99 31.38 21.59
N GLU A 304 -15.73 31.74 20.55
CA GLU A 304 -17.19 31.79 20.62
C GLU A 304 -17.80 30.39 20.61
N ASP A 305 -19.00 30.28 21.16
CA ASP A 305 -19.75 29.02 21.16
C ASP A 305 -20.07 28.62 19.71
N GLY A 306 -19.53 27.48 19.28
CA GLY A 306 -19.58 26.98 17.91
C GLY A 306 -18.75 25.72 17.74
N GLU A 307 -18.71 25.17 16.52
CA GLU A 307 -18.15 23.85 16.21
C GLU A 307 -16.69 23.65 16.69
N ILE A 308 -15.85 24.68 16.55
CA ILE A 308 -14.42 24.61 16.93
C ILE A 308 -14.25 24.56 18.46
N LYS A 309 -15.05 25.35 19.20
CA LYS A 309 -15.03 25.36 20.66
C LYS A 309 -15.61 24.07 21.21
N GLU A 310 -16.74 23.62 20.68
CA GLU A 310 -17.34 22.33 21.01
C GLU A 310 -16.34 21.20 20.80
N PHE A 311 -15.66 21.14 19.65
CA PHE A 311 -14.64 20.13 19.35
C PHE A 311 -13.53 20.07 20.41
N GLN A 312 -13.01 21.23 20.83
CA GLN A 312 -11.94 21.31 21.82
C GLN A 312 -12.44 21.01 23.25
N GLU A 313 -13.69 21.36 23.56
CA GLU A 313 -14.35 21.01 24.82
C GLU A 313 -14.60 19.51 24.92
N TYR A 314 -15.08 18.84 23.86
CA TYR A 314 -15.26 17.38 23.85
C TYR A 314 -13.96 16.60 24.10
N LYS A 315 -12.82 17.15 23.67
CA LYS A 315 -11.49 16.54 23.89
C LYS A 315 -10.96 16.73 25.31
N ARG A 316 -11.44 17.75 26.04
CA ARG A 316 -10.91 18.15 27.36
C ARG A 316 -11.89 17.90 28.51
N ASP A 317 -13.19 17.84 28.24
CA ASP A 317 -14.27 17.70 29.21
C ASP A 317 -14.83 16.27 29.26
N LEU A 318 -14.64 15.61 30.40
CA LEU A 318 -15.05 14.24 30.65
C LEU A 318 -16.58 14.06 30.69
N GLU A 319 -17.36 15.07 31.09
CA GLU A 319 -18.83 14.97 31.11
C GLU A 319 -19.40 14.99 29.70
N LYS A 320 -18.91 15.89 28.84
CA LYS A 320 -19.30 15.94 27.43
C LYS A 320 -18.87 14.68 26.67
N HIS A 321 -17.71 14.14 26.99
CA HIS A 321 -17.24 12.85 26.49
C HIS A 321 -18.24 11.73 26.81
N ASN A 322 -18.61 11.57 28.09
CA ASN A 322 -19.60 10.55 28.51
C ASN A 322 -20.99 10.77 27.86
N THR A 323 -21.38 12.03 27.64
CA THR A 323 -22.66 12.35 26.99
C THR A 323 -22.69 11.92 25.53
N LEU A 324 -21.57 12.03 24.82
CA LEU A 324 -21.42 11.56 23.44
C LEU A 324 -21.37 10.03 23.36
N GLU A 325 -20.72 9.39 24.34
CA GLU A 325 -20.75 7.93 24.52
C GLU A 325 -22.18 7.41 24.70
N ASP A 326 -22.99 8.08 25.55
CA ASP A 326 -24.40 7.74 25.75
C ASP A 326 -25.23 7.89 24.47
N LYS A 327 -24.94 8.90 23.63
CA LYS A 327 -25.61 9.06 22.31
C LYS A 327 -25.29 7.89 21.38
N LEU A 328 -24.03 7.43 21.37
CA LEU A 328 -23.60 6.25 20.60
C LEU A 328 -24.31 4.99 21.05
N ILE A 329 -24.33 4.72 22.36
CA ILE A 329 -24.99 3.53 22.95
C ILE A 329 -26.47 3.53 22.60
N ASN A 330 -27.12 4.70 22.63
CA ASN A 330 -28.55 4.82 22.38
C ASN A 330 -28.94 4.84 20.89
N GLY A 331 -27.97 4.87 19.97
CA GLY A 331 -28.24 4.89 18.52
C GLY A 331 -28.82 6.21 18.03
N VAL A 332 -28.53 7.33 18.71
CA VAL A 332 -29.05 8.65 18.37
C VAL A 332 -28.32 9.20 17.15
N SER A 333 -29.01 9.98 16.31
CA SER A 333 -28.38 10.64 15.17
C SER A 333 -27.29 11.63 15.62
N LEU A 334 -26.10 11.54 15.03
CA LEU A 334 -24.96 12.41 15.33
C LEU A 334 -24.87 13.57 14.33
N THR A 335 -24.32 14.70 14.74
CA THR A 335 -23.91 15.76 13.82
C THR A 335 -22.61 15.39 13.10
N VAL A 336 -22.25 16.14 12.06
CA VAL A 336 -21.00 15.96 11.31
C VAL A 336 -19.77 16.04 12.23
N THR A 337 -19.72 17.06 13.07
CA THR A 337 -18.64 17.31 14.04
C THR A 337 -18.52 16.21 15.08
N GLU A 338 -19.65 15.75 15.63
CA GLU A 338 -19.70 14.61 16.55
C GLU A 338 -19.19 13.32 15.89
N THR A 339 -19.45 13.11 14.60
CA THR A 339 -19.01 11.90 13.89
C THR A 339 -17.49 11.85 13.72
N PHE A 340 -16.84 12.99 13.43
CA PHE A 340 -15.37 13.09 13.39
C PHE A 340 -14.74 12.91 14.77
N LEU A 341 -15.35 13.45 15.82
CA LEU A 341 -14.88 13.24 17.19
C LEU A 341 -14.95 11.77 17.57
N VAL A 342 -16.05 11.10 17.22
CA VAL A 342 -16.27 9.69 17.56
C VAL A 342 -15.14 8.79 17.04
N ASP A 343 -14.68 9.04 15.82
CA ASP A 343 -13.54 8.36 15.23
C ASP A 343 -12.23 8.57 16.04
N GLN A 344 -11.96 9.80 16.47
CA GLN A 344 -10.72 10.14 17.16
C GLN A 344 -10.69 9.80 18.65
N THR A 345 -11.84 9.52 19.26
CA THR A 345 -11.97 9.43 20.74
C THR A 345 -12.53 8.13 21.30
N PHE A 346 -13.36 7.37 20.58
CA PHE A 346 -14.04 6.20 21.15
C PHE A 346 -13.61 4.86 20.54
N ASP A 347 -13.72 3.80 21.34
CA ASP A 347 -13.42 2.44 20.92
C ASP A 347 -14.42 1.90 19.88
N ASN A 348 -13.90 1.06 18.97
CA ASN A 348 -14.65 0.53 17.83
C ASN A 348 -15.92 -0.27 18.20
N ASP A 349 -15.95 -0.87 19.40
CA ASP A 349 -17.12 -1.60 19.90
C ASP A 349 -18.34 -0.67 20.08
N LEU A 350 -18.12 0.57 20.52
CA LEU A 350 -19.16 1.58 20.73
C LEU A 350 -19.70 2.12 19.39
N ILE A 351 -18.82 2.39 18.44
CA ILE A 351 -19.16 2.85 17.09
C ILE A 351 -20.05 1.81 16.36
N LEU A 352 -19.80 0.52 16.59
CA LEU A 352 -20.61 -0.56 16.04
C LEU A 352 -21.99 -0.69 16.66
N VAL A 353 -22.11 -0.46 17.97
CA VAL A 353 -23.43 -0.44 18.63
C VAL A 353 -24.28 0.65 17.99
N TRP A 354 -23.69 1.80 17.70
CA TRP A 354 -24.35 2.89 17.00
C TRP A 354 -24.72 2.51 15.55
N LEU A 355 -23.79 1.98 14.75
CA LEU A 355 -24.04 1.62 13.35
C LEU A 355 -25.03 0.45 13.19
N LYS A 356 -25.02 -0.55 14.09
CA LYS A 356 -26.02 -1.64 14.10
C LYS A 356 -27.44 -1.17 14.38
N LYS A 357 -27.59 -0.05 15.12
CA LYS A 357 -28.87 0.59 15.38
C LYS A 357 -29.33 1.49 14.22
N GLY A 358 -28.58 1.53 13.12
CA GLY A 358 -28.89 2.30 11.92
C GLY A 358 -28.37 3.72 11.95
N GLY A 359 -27.24 3.97 12.65
CA GLY A 359 -26.60 5.27 12.85
C GLY A 359 -26.83 6.28 11.72
N LEU A 360 -27.44 7.41 12.06
CA LEU A 360 -27.83 8.47 11.13
C LEU A 360 -27.01 9.73 11.42
N VAL A 361 -26.50 10.38 10.38
CA VAL A 361 -25.89 11.70 10.52
C VAL A 361 -26.95 12.77 10.25
N LYS A 362 -27.16 13.66 11.23
CA LYS A 362 -28.00 14.85 11.12
C LYS A 362 -27.22 15.97 10.45
N VAL A 363 -27.79 16.49 9.36
CA VAL A 363 -27.25 17.65 8.66
C VAL A 363 -28.31 18.75 8.59
N SER A 364 -27.86 20.01 8.67
CA SER A 364 -28.70 21.18 8.95
C SER A 364 -29.35 21.84 7.71
N THR A 365 -28.98 21.43 6.49
CA THR A 365 -29.50 22.00 5.22
C THR A 365 -29.69 20.91 4.13
N ASP A 366 -30.39 21.22 3.03
CA ASP A 366 -30.64 20.28 1.91
C ASP A 366 -29.43 20.08 0.95
N ASP A 367 -28.47 21.02 0.89
CA ASP A 367 -27.19 20.88 0.13
C ASP A 367 -26.26 19.78 0.69
N ASN A 368 -26.69 19.10 1.74
CA ASN A 368 -25.87 18.28 2.62
C ASN A 368 -26.18 16.76 2.52
N VAL A 369 -27.03 16.34 1.57
CA VAL A 369 -27.29 14.92 1.30
C VAL A 369 -26.02 14.20 0.83
N ARG A 370 -25.20 14.84 -0.01
CA ARG A 370 -23.90 14.30 -0.46
C ARG A 370 -22.92 14.16 0.72
N ASN A 371 -22.85 15.16 1.60
CA ASN A 371 -22.01 15.12 2.80
C ASN A 371 -22.44 14.02 3.76
N LYS A 372 -23.75 13.74 3.88
CA LYS A 372 -24.26 12.59 4.65
C LYS A 372 -23.74 11.27 4.10
N ASP A 373 -23.85 11.03 2.80
CA ASP A 373 -23.38 9.78 2.17
C ASP A 373 -21.86 9.62 2.35
N ILE A 374 -21.09 10.72 2.26
CA ILE A 374 -19.63 10.74 2.48
C ILE A 374 -19.27 10.40 3.92
N ILE A 375 -19.96 10.98 4.90
CA ILE A 375 -19.68 10.74 6.33
C ILE A 375 -20.10 9.31 6.73
N GLU A 376 -21.21 8.80 6.19
CA GLU A 376 -21.59 7.40 6.35
C GLU A 376 -20.54 6.47 5.68
N SER A 377 -20.01 6.83 4.51
CA SER A 377 -18.91 6.11 3.84
C SER A 377 -17.65 6.05 4.70
N VAL A 378 -17.23 7.19 5.28
CA VAL A 378 -16.09 7.29 6.20
C VAL A 378 -16.32 6.35 7.39
N GLY A 379 -17.50 6.42 8.02
CA GLY A 379 -17.85 5.57 9.16
C GLY A 379 -17.85 4.06 8.83
N TYR A 380 -18.37 3.66 7.67
CA TYR A 380 -18.37 2.25 7.25
C TYR A 380 -16.98 1.75 6.84
N LEU A 381 -16.16 2.58 6.20
CA LEU A 381 -14.77 2.27 5.85
C LEU A 381 -13.92 2.10 7.11
N LEU A 382 -14.04 3.02 8.07
CA LEU A 382 -13.36 2.95 9.37
C LEU A 382 -13.67 1.65 10.10
N LEU A 383 -14.95 1.22 10.13
CA LEU A 383 -15.33 -0.06 10.71
C LEU A 383 -14.66 -1.26 10.04
N ALA A 384 -14.56 -1.24 8.71
CA ALA A 384 -14.04 -2.36 7.94
C ALA A 384 -12.52 -2.57 8.16
N THR A 385 -11.77 -1.50 8.48
CA THR A 385 -10.31 -1.58 8.74
C THR A 385 -9.94 -2.34 10.03
N LYS A 386 -10.90 -2.64 10.92
CA LYS A 386 -10.61 -3.25 12.23
C LYS A 386 -10.75 -4.79 12.19
N PRO A 387 -9.74 -5.56 12.65
CA PRO A 387 -9.66 -7.02 12.50
C PRO A 387 -10.88 -7.81 12.97
N LYS A 388 -11.52 -7.35 14.06
CA LYS A 388 -12.68 -7.99 14.69
C LYS A 388 -13.95 -7.95 13.80
N TYR A 389 -13.96 -7.11 12.75
CA TYR A 389 -15.16 -6.84 11.94
C TYR A 389 -14.98 -7.03 10.43
N LEU A 390 -13.83 -7.57 9.99
CA LEU A 390 -13.60 -7.96 8.59
C LEU A 390 -14.70 -8.87 8.02
N ASN A 391 -15.45 -9.60 8.87
CA ASN A 391 -16.49 -10.55 8.44
C ASN A 391 -17.94 -10.00 8.51
N ASN A 392 -18.16 -8.70 8.70
CA ASN A 392 -19.51 -8.13 8.74
C ASN A 392 -20.04 -7.83 7.32
N GLU A 393 -20.79 -8.77 6.74
CA GLU A 393 -21.32 -8.68 5.36
C GLU A 393 -22.20 -7.43 5.11
N ALA A 394 -23.00 -7.01 6.09
CA ALA A 394 -23.91 -5.87 5.92
C ALA A 394 -23.16 -4.54 5.83
N ALA A 395 -22.09 -4.38 6.62
CA ALA A 395 -21.22 -3.21 6.56
C ALA A 395 -20.43 -3.18 5.24
N HIS A 396 -19.90 -4.34 4.80
CA HIS A 396 -19.20 -4.47 3.52
C HIS A 396 -20.08 -4.12 2.32
N LYS A 397 -21.33 -4.58 2.31
CA LYS A 397 -22.26 -4.27 1.21
C LYS A 397 -22.51 -2.77 1.10
N ARG A 398 -22.80 -2.08 2.21
CA ARG A 398 -23.01 -0.63 2.21
C ARG A 398 -21.74 0.12 1.81
N MET A 399 -20.58 -0.30 2.32
CA MET A 399 -19.29 0.26 1.92
C MET A 399 -19.09 0.19 0.39
N LEU A 400 -19.37 -0.95 -0.23
CA LEU A 400 -19.24 -1.11 -1.69
C LEU A 400 -20.21 -0.22 -2.48
N GLU A 401 -21.46 -0.06 -2.00
CA GLU A 401 -22.44 0.84 -2.61
C GLU A 401 -21.91 2.29 -2.61
N HIS A 402 -21.40 2.76 -1.48
CA HIS A 402 -20.81 4.10 -1.36
C HIS A 402 -19.54 4.29 -2.20
N LEU A 403 -18.64 3.30 -2.20
CA LEU A 403 -17.40 3.35 -3.01
C LEU A 403 -17.70 3.40 -4.49
N SER A 404 -18.74 2.69 -4.96
CA SER A 404 -19.15 2.73 -6.36
C SER A 404 -19.60 4.11 -6.81
N TRP A 405 -20.25 4.89 -5.93
CA TRP A 405 -20.63 6.26 -6.20
C TRP A 405 -19.41 7.20 -6.17
N LEU A 406 -18.56 7.14 -5.14
CA LEU A 406 -17.36 7.98 -5.01
C LEU A 406 -16.40 7.79 -6.20
N SER A 407 -16.21 6.56 -6.64
CA SER A 407 -15.34 6.21 -7.77
C SER A 407 -15.97 6.40 -9.16
N GLY A 408 -17.29 6.60 -9.26
CA GLY A 408 -18.00 6.73 -10.55
C GLY A 408 -17.69 8.01 -11.33
N GLU A 409 -17.72 7.97 -12.66
CA GLU A 409 -17.31 9.09 -13.55
C GLU A 409 -18.09 10.40 -13.32
N ASP A 410 -19.34 10.32 -12.86
CA ASP A 410 -20.22 11.49 -12.64
C ASP A 410 -20.07 12.13 -11.23
N SER A 411 -19.12 11.68 -10.40
CA SER A 411 -18.96 12.21 -9.03
C SER A 411 -18.21 13.56 -9.01
N ASP A 412 -18.88 14.60 -8.51
CA ASP A 412 -18.25 15.90 -8.24
C ASP A 412 -17.75 15.95 -6.80
N LEU A 413 -16.42 15.94 -6.64
CA LEU A 413 -15.73 15.93 -5.35
C LEU A 413 -15.18 17.30 -4.94
N SER A 414 -15.46 18.36 -5.72
CA SER A 414 -14.86 19.69 -5.53
C SER A 414 -15.29 20.38 -4.22
N GLU A 415 -16.49 20.06 -3.72
CA GLU A 415 -17.05 20.62 -2.47
C GLU A 415 -16.69 19.82 -1.21
N ILE A 416 -16.01 18.67 -1.37
CA ILE A 416 -15.69 17.78 -0.25
C ILE A 416 -14.42 18.26 0.44
N ASN A 417 -14.44 18.30 1.78
CA ASN A 417 -13.25 18.59 2.57
C ASN A 417 -12.13 17.56 2.27
N PRO A 418 -10.95 17.98 1.78
CA PRO A 418 -9.85 17.08 1.45
C PRO A 418 -9.32 16.25 2.62
N ASN A 419 -9.51 16.68 3.86
CA ASN A 419 -9.21 15.85 5.03
C ASN A 419 -10.05 14.57 5.04
N CYS A 420 -11.33 14.66 4.72
CA CYS A 420 -12.21 13.48 4.61
C CYS A 420 -11.74 12.54 3.49
N ILE A 421 -11.32 13.10 2.35
CA ILE A 421 -10.80 12.33 1.22
C ILE A 421 -9.53 11.60 1.61
N LYS A 422 -8.62 12.30 2.32
CA LYS A 422 -7.41 11.73 2.89
C LYS A 422 -7.74 10.55 3.81
N ASP A 423 -8.66 10.71 4.75
CA ASP A 423 -9.04 9.65 5.69
C ASP A 423 -9.69 8.46 4.99
N ILE A 424 -10.55 8.70 4.00
CA ILE A 424 -11.12 7.65 3.13
C ILE A 424 -10.00 6.86 2.45
N CYS A 425 -9.03 7.54 1.85
CA CYS A 425 -7.94 6.90 1.11
C CYS A 425 -7.00 6.13 2.05
N ILE A 426 -6.70 6.64 3.24
CA ILE A 426 -5.91 5.92 4.25
C ILE A 426 -6.64 4.65 4.69
N ASN A 427 -7.95 4.72 4.94
CA ASN A 427 -8.74 3.55 5.29
C ASN A 427 -8.82 2.52 4.16
N LEU A 428 -8.94 2.98 2.91
CA LEU A 428 -8.86 2.11 1.74
C LEU A 428 -7.47 1.45 1.61
N ASN A 429 -6.39 2.16 1.95
CA ASN A 429 -5.04 1.58 1.99
C ASN A 429 -4.94 0.44 3.01
N HIS A 430 -5.51 0.63 4.21
CA HIS A 430 -5.55 -0.42 5.24
C HIS A 430 -6.36 -1.65 4.82
N LEU A 431 -7.30 -1.50 3.88
CA LEU A 431 -8.09 -2.58 3.29
C LEU A 431 -7.47 -3.18 2.01
N ASN A 432 -6.28 -2.74 1.61
CA ASN A 432 -5.64 -3.08 0.33
C ASN A 432 -6.53 -2.76 -0.90
N LEU A 433 -7.39 -1.73 -0.78
CA LEU A 433 -8.33 -1.27 -1.81
C LEU A 433 -7.78 -0.05 -2.59
N HIS A 434 -6.50 -0.11 -2.97
CA HIS A 434 -5.77 1.00 -3.61
C HIS A 434 -6.40 1.52 -4.90
N LYS A 435 -7.13 0.66 -5.64
CA LYS A 435 -7.90 1.02 -6.83
C LYS A 435 -8.89 2.15 -6.57
N TYR A 436 -9.70 2.00 -5.53
CA TYR A 436 -10.74 2.98 -5.22
C TYR A 436 -10.09 4.30 -4.78
N ALA A 437 -9.02 4.24 -3.99
CA ALA A 437 -8.25 5.42 -3.60
C ALA A 437 -7.67 6.15 -4.82
N CYS A 438 -7.06 5.44 -5.79
CA CYS A 438 -6.57 6.05 -7.03
C CYS A 438 -7.69 6.80 -7.78
N SER A 439 -8.84 6.15 -7.98
CA SER A 439 -9.97 6.72 -8.73
C SER A 439 -10.59 7.97 -8.08
N ILE A 440 -10.52 8.06 -6.74
CA ILE A 440 -10.98 9.23 -5.98
C ILE A 440 -9.93 10.34 -6.10
N LEU A 441 -8.65 10.01 -5.87
CA LEU A 441 -7.57 10.98 -5.84
C LEU A 441 -7.33 11.64 -7.20
N GLU A 442 -7.37 10.87 -8.29
CA GLU A 442 -7.20 11.35 -9.67
C GLU A 442 -8.18 12.49 -10.03
N LYS A 443 -9.38 12.50 -9.45
CA LYS A 443 -10.39 13.55 -9.66
C LYS A 443 -10.20 14.79 -8.78
N THR A 444 -9.37 14.68 -7.75
CA THR A 444 -9.24 15.71 -6.69
C THR A 444 -7.93 16.48 -6.79
N VAL A 445 -6.85 15.85 -7.23
CA VAL A 445 -5.53 16.49 -7.36
C VAL A 445 -5.26 16.95 -8.79
N ASP A 446 -4.47 18.01 -8.95
CA ASP A 446 -4.00 18.44 -10.27
C ASP A 446 -2.87 17.52 -10.75
N THR A 447 -3.10 16.79 -11.83
CA THR A 447 -2.12 15.86 -12.43
C THR A 447 -1.27 16.48 -13.55
N ASN A 448 -1.61 17.69 -14.01
CA ASN A 448 -0.90 18.38 -15.09
C ASN A 448 0.21 19.28 -14.55
N ASP A 449 -0.06 20.00 -13.46
CA ASP A 449 0.92 20.85 -12.76
C ASP A 449 0.97 20.48 -11.26
N PRO A 450 1.40 19.24 -10.92
CA PRO A 450 1.35 18.73 -9.56
C PRO A 450 2.44 19.34 -8.67
N TRP A 451 2.14 19.44 -7.37
CA TRP A 451 3.11 19.64 -6.30
C TRP A 451 2.89 18.58 -5.21
N LEU A 452 3.87 18.38 -4.32
CA LEU A 452 3.79 17.32 -3.32
C LEU A 452 2.87 17.71 -2.13
N SER A 453 1.56 17.72 -2.37
CA SER A 453 0.54 17.90 -1.33
C SER A 453 0.28 16.59 -0.56
N PRO A 454 -0.34 16.62 0.63
CA PRO A 454 -0.69 15.41 1.37
C PRO A 454 -1.56 14.41 0.58
N LEU A 455 -2.44 14.89 -0.29
CA LEU A 455 -3.22 14.02 -1.18
C LEU A 455 -2.36 13.43 -2.30
N MET A 456 -1.41 14.20 -2.84
CA MET A 456 -0.47 13.71 -3.86
C MET A 456 0.45 12.62 -3.32
N GLU A 457 0.93 12.74 -2.08
CA GLU A 457 1.72 11.68 -1.42
C GLU A 457 0.94 10.37 -1.32
N ILE A 458 -0.33 10.44 -0.87
CA ILE A 458 -1.22 9.27 -0.79
C ILE A 458 -1.52 8.73 -2.18
N TYR A 459 -1.61 9.60 -3.20
CA TYR A 459 -1.84 9.19 -4.58
C TYR A 459 -0.65 8.42 -5.15
N LEU A 460 0.59 8.90 -4.97
CA LEU A 460 1.79 8.17 -5.37
C LEU A 460 1.89 6.79 -4.69
N TYR A 461 1.63 6.74 -3.38
CA TYR A 461 1.58 5.47 -2.64
C TYR A 461 0.55 4.51 -3.23
N ASN A 462 -0.64 5.00 -3.57
CA ASN A 462 -1.69 4.18 -4.13
C ASN A 462 -1.41 3.72 -5.57
N LEU A 463 -0.87 4.60 -6.42
CA LEU A 463 -0.47 4.26 -7.78
C LEU A 463 0.55 3.12 -7.78
N PHE A 464 1.52 3.16 -6.87
CA PHE A 464 2.50 2.10 -6.71
C PHE A 464 1.88 0.76 -6.34
N ASN A 465 1.05 0.74 -5.28
CA ASN A 465 0.43 -0.49 -4.80
C ASN A 465 -0.68 -1.02 -5.73
N ALA A 466 -1.26 -0.15 -6.57
CA ALA A 466 -2.19 -0.52 -7.64
C ALA A 466 -1.49 -0.92 -8.96
N ASN A 467 -0.15 -0.98 -8.97
CA ASN A 467 0.69 -1.25 -10.16
C ASN A 467 0.41 -0.32 -11.35
N GLN A 468 0.09 0.95 -11.06
CA GLN A 468 -0.04 2.02 -12.05
C GLN A 468 1.30 2.76 -12.19
N TYR A 469 2.33 2.02 -12.61
CA TYR A 469 3.71 2.50 -12.58
C TYR A 469 4.00 3.57 -13.63
N LYS A 470 3.33 3.54 -14.78
CA LYS A 470 3.55 4.51 -15.85
C LYS A 470 3.04 5.89 -15.43
N GLU A 471 1.82 5.95 -14.89
CA GLU A 471 1.27 7.21 -14.38
C GLU A 471 2.05 7.70 -13.16
N GLY A 472 2.43 6.79 -12.25
CA GLY A 472 3.30 7.12 -11.11
C GLY A 472 4.65 7.73 -11.53
N ASN A 473 5.33 7.14 -12.53
CA ASN A 473 6.60 7.67 -13.03
C ASN A 473 6.44 9.05 -13.69
N LYS A 474 5.37 9.27 -14.46
CA LYS A 474 5.07 10.57 -15.06
C LYS A 474 4.89 11.65 -13.98
N LEU A 475 4.19 11.35 -12.88
CA LEU A 475 4.01 12.28 -11.78
C LEU A 475 5.33 12.54 -11.02
N ILE A 476 6.13 11.50 -10.75
CA ILE A 476 7.46 11.65 -10.14
C ILE A 476 8.32 12.62 -10.95
N ASP A 477 8.34 12.48 -12.28
CA ASP A 477 9.17 13.34 -13.13
C ASP A 477 8.71 14.81 -13.11
N LEU A 478 7.41 15.08 -12.98
CA LEU A 478 6.89 16.43 -12.78
C LEU A 478 7.25 16.99 -11.40
N LEU A 479 7.16 16.15 -10.36
CA LEU A 479 7.39 16.51 -8.95
C LEU A 479 8.86 16.74 -8.61
N LYS A 480 9.82 16.18 -9.35
CA LYS A 480 11.27 16.45 -9.17
C LYS A 480 11.66 17.93 -9.21
N SER A 481 10.82 18.78 -9.78
CA SER A 481 11.03 20.22 -9.85
C SER A 481 10.47 20.99 -8.64
N ASP A 482 9.77 20.30 -7.72
CA ASP A 482 9.05 20.89 -6.60
C ASP A 482 9.90 20.93 -5.32
N THR A 483 9.87 22.07 -4.61
CA THR A 483 10.69 22.28 -3.42
C THR A 483 10.26 21.43 -2.22
N GLU A 484 8.99 21.03 -2.15
CA GLU A 484 8.46 20.19 -1.07
C GLU A 484 8.85 18.73 -1.30
N ALA A 485 8.88 18.30 -2.57
CA ALA A 485 9.41 17.00 -2.93
C ALA A 485 10.89 16.86 -2.56
N ASP A 486 11.70 17.90 -2.82
CA ASP A 486 13.12 17.90 -2.45
C ASP A 486 13.38 17.72 -0.95
N ASN A 487 12.46 18.17 -0.10
CA ASN A 487 12.56 18.07 1.36
C ASN A 487 11.73 16.93 1.98
N SER A 488 11.08 16.09 1.17
CA SER A 488 10.24 14.99 1.67
C SER A 488 10.99 13.66 1.69
N ILE A 489 11.12 13.09 2.88
CA ILE A 489 11.68 11.73 3.08
C ILE A 489 10.82 10.70 2.34
N LEU A 490 9.49 10.84 2.43
CA LEU A 490 8.54 9.90 1.81
C LEU A 490 8.70 9.87 0.29
N PHE A 491 8.86 11.04 -0.34
CA PHE A 491 9.06 11.13 -1.78
C PHE A 491 10.37 10.48 -2.23
N TRP A 492 11.49 10.77 -1.56
CA TRP A 492 12.78 10.18 -1.91
C TRP A 492 12.85 8.68 -1.61
N SER A 493 12.27 8.22 -0.50
CA SER A 493 12.11 6.80 -0.20
C SER A 493 11.28 6.09 -1.27
N PHE A 494 10.22 6.73 -1.77
CA PHE A 494 9.41 6.21 -2.86
C PHE A 494 10.18 6.12 -4.19
N CYS A 495 10.93 7.17 -4.56
CA CYS A 495 11.78 7.18 -5.75
C CYS A 495 12.85 6.07 -5.67
N ALA A 496 13.48 5.91 -4.51
CA ALA A 496 14.45 4.85 -4.27
C ALA A 496 13.81 3.45 -4.41
N HIS A 497 12.62 3.25 -3.84
CA HIS A 497 11.90 1.98 -3.97
C HIS A 497 11.53 1.68 -5.43
N MET A 498 11.10 2.70 -6.19
CA MET A 498 10.82 2.58 -7.62
C MET A 498 12.07 2.22 -8.43
N ASN A 499 13.20 2.88 -8.17
CA ASN A 499 14.47 2.60 -8.86
C ASN A 499 15.05 1.24 -8.46
N TYR A 500 14.90 0.83 -7.20
CA TYR A 500 15.26 -0.51 -6.72
C TYR A 500 14.48 -1.58 -7.50
N LYS A 501 13.16 -1.41 -7.59
CA LYS A 501 12.25 -2.29 -8.32
C LYS A 501 12.57 -2.33 -9.81
N LYS A 502 12.98 -1.20 -10.42
CA LYS A 502 13.50 -1.14 -11.80
C LYS A 502 14.85 -1.85 -12.01
N GLY A 503 15.55 -2.26 -10.95
CA GLY A 503 16.93 -2.78 -11.04
C GLY A 503 18.00 -1.69 -11.18
N LEU A 504 17.61 -0.41 -11.15
CA LEU A 504 18.52 0.75 -11.19
C LEU A 504 19.09 1.01 -9.79
N LEU A 505 19.90 0.07 -9.30
CA LEU A 505 20.39 0.08 -7.92
C LEU A 505 21.22 1.33 -7.59
N ASP A 506 21.99 1.89 -8.54
CA ASP A 506 22.78 3.11 -8.29
C ASP A 506 21.90 4.35 -8.14
N ASP A 507 20.88 4.50 -9.01
CA ASP A 507 19.91 5.60 -8.89
C ASP A 507 19.09 5.47 -7.60
N ALA A 508 18.75 4.24 -7.20
CA ALA A 508 18.07 3.96 -5.93
C ALA A 508 18.92 4.38 -4.72
N ILE A 509 20.24 4.16 -4.76
CA ILE A 509 21.17 4.63 -3.71
C ILE A 509 21.20 6.15 -3.67
N VAL A 510 21.29 6.82 -4.82
CA VAL A 510 21.30 8.28 -4.89
C VAL A 510 20.04 8.89 -4.29
N ASP A 511 18.88 8.32 -4.60
CA ASP A 511 17.60 8.82 -4.08
C ASP A 511 17.44 8.54 -2.58
N ILE A 512 17.80 7.34 -2.09
CA ILE A 512 17.67 7.05 -0.66
C ILE A 512 18.69 7.82 0.18
N ASP A 513 19.86 8.14 -0.36
CA ASP A 513 20.85 8.98 0.32
C ASP A 513 20.32 10.41 0.53
N LYS A 514 19.49 10.92 -0.39
CA LYS A 514 18.78 12.19 -0.16
C LYS A 514 17.79 12.07 1.00
N ALA A 515 17.00 10.99 1.05
CA ALA A 515 16.07 10.75 2.16
C ALA A 515 16.81 10.70 3.52
N ILE A 516 17.93 9.96 3.58
CA ILE A 516 18.77 9.83 4.78
C ILE A 516 19.43 11.16 5.14
N SER A 517 19.81 11.99 4.16
CA SER A 517 20.38 13.32 4.44
C SER A 517 19.38 14.26 5.12
N ILE A 518 18.07 14.10 4.87
CA ILE A 518 17.00 14.88 5.51
C ILE A 518 16.78 14.39 6.95
N GLN A 519 16.69 13.07 7.15
CA GLN A 519 16.56 12.47 8.48
C GLN A 519 17.44 11.21 8.62
N PRO A 520 18.64 11.34 9.22
CA PRO A 520 19.60 10.25 9.31
C PRO A 520 19.14 9.04 10.12
N ASP A 521 18.28 9.27 11.13
CA ASP A 521 17.79 8.23 12.05
C ASP A 521 16.48 7.56 11.58
N SER A 522 16.06 7.77 10.33
CA SER A 522 14.86 7.12 9.77
C SER A 522 15.10 5.63 9.50
N SER A 523 14.60 4.75 10.37
CA SER A 523 14.71 3.30 10.22
C SER A 523 14.16 2.79 8.89
N ASN A 524 13.05 3.35 8.41
CA ASN A 524 12.47 3.03 7.11
C ASN A 524 13.43 3.33 5.95
N ALA A 525 14.03 4.53 5.92
CA ALA A 525 14.96 4.91 4.86
C ALA A 525 16.24 4.07 4.90
N LEU A 526 16.75 3.80 6.11
CA LEU A 526 17.90 2.92 6.32
C LEU A 526 17.58 1.48 5.85
N LEU A 527 16.36 0.98 6.09
CA LEU A 527 15.90 -0.33 5.65
C LEU A 527 15.85 -0.45 4.13
N ILE A 528 15.31 0.57 3.45
CA ILE A 528 15.29 0.61 1.98
C ILE A 528 16.73 0.59 1.46
N LYS A 529 17.63 1.41 1.99
CA LYS A 529 19.05 1.41 1.58
C LYS A 529 19.72 0.06 1.82
N ALA A 530 19.47 -0.59 2.95
CA ALA A 530 20.01 -1.93 3.25
C ALA A 530 19.53 -2.96 2.22
N ASN A 531 18.23 -2.95 1.85
CA ASN A 531 17.70 -3.82 0.80
C ASN A 531 18.35 -3.55 -0.58
N VAL A 532 18.54 -2.28 -0.95
CA VAL A 532 19.19 -1.91 -2.22
C VAL A 532 20.65 -2.39 -2.26
N LEU A 533 21.38 -2.21 -1.17
CA LEU A 533 22.78 -2.65 -1.04
C LEU A 533 22.89 -4.17 -0.97
N ASP A 534 21.92 -4.84 -0.36
CA ASP A 534 21.85 -6.30 -0.41
C ASP A 534 21.56 -6.80 -1.84
N GLY A 535 20.87 -6.02 -2.68
CA GLY A 535 20.73 -6.32 -4.11
C GLY A 535 22.04 -6.29 -4.91
N LYS A 536 23.11 -5.65 -4.41
CA LYS A 536 24.41 -5.54 -5.11
C LYS A 536 25.23 -6.82 -4.98
N GLU A 537 26.04 -7.11 -6.02
CA GLU A 537 27.00 -8.23 -5.99
C GLU A 537 28.10 -8.01 -4.94
N ASP A 538 28.60 -6.78 -4.83
CA ASP A 538 29.64 -6.42 -3.85
C ASP A 538 29.02 -6.09 -2.49
N LYS A 539 29.05 -7.07 -1.59
CA LYS A 539 28.52 -6.95 -0.23
C LYS A 539 29.35 -6.03 0.69
N ASN A 540 30.52 -5.56 0.26
CA ASN A 540 31.33 -4.65 1.09
C ASN A 540 30.62 -3.33 1.36
N TYR A 541 29.82 -2.82 0.40
CA TYR A 541 29.03 -1.61 0.60
C TYR A 541 27.98 -1.76 1.70
N LEU A 542 27.33 -2.92 1.78
CA LEU A 542 26.36 -3.25 2.84
C LEU A 542 27.06 -3.30 4.21
N ILE A 543 28.25 -3.90 4.26
CA ILE A 543 29.07 -3.99 5.48
C ILE A 543 29.48 -2.59 5.95
N SER A 544 30.04 -1.76 5.07
CA SER A 544 30.43 -0.39 5.44
C SER A 544 29.25 0.45 5.89
N PHE A 545 28.10 0.30 5.22
CA PHE A 545 26.88 1.02 5.61
C PHE A 545 26.40 0.61 7.01
N PHE A 546 26.45 -0.69 7.34
CA PHE A 546 26.12 -1.12 8.69
C PHE A 546 27.05 -0.53 9.74
N ASP A 547 28.35 -0.42 9.44
CA ASP A 547 29.33 0.18 10.35
C ASP A 547 29.00 1.65 10.68
N ASP A 548 28.50 2.40 9.69
CA ASP A 548 28.08 3.80 9.84
C ASP A 548 26.77 3.99 10.61
N ILE A 549 25.91 2.95 10.68
CA ILE A 549 24.64 3.02 11.40
C ILE A 549 24.86 3.11 12.92
N ASN A 550 24.19 4.11 13.53
CA ASN A 550 24.10 4.29 14.97
C ASN A 550 23.23 3.19 15.60
N THR A 551 23.76 2.44 16.58
CA THR A 551 23.03 1.35 17.25
C THR A 551 21.84 1.82 18.09
N ASN A 552 21.66 3.11 18.32
CA ASN A 552 20.54 3.64 19.10
C ASN A 552 19.20 3.68 18.32
N ILE A 553 19.21 3.45 17.00
CA ILE A 553 17.98 3.44 16.20
C ILE A 553 17.09 2.21 16.46
N TYR A 554 17.67 1.14 17.02
CA TYR A 554 16.98 -0.13 17.21
C TYR A 554 15.99 -0.04 18.37
N ASN A 555 14.71 -0.27 18.08
CA ASN A 555 13.61 -0.18 19.04
C ASN A 555 12.62 -1.34 18.84
N LEU A 556 12.20 -1.98 19.92
CA LEU A 556 11.21 -3.07 19.91
C LEU A 556 9.84 -2.65 19.36
N GLN A 557 9.50 -1.36 19.42
CA GLN A 557 8.25 -0.84 18.87
C GLN A 557 8.33 -0.47 17.38
N ASP A 558 9.53 -0.48 16.79
CA ASP A 558 9.76 -0.09 15.40
C ASP A 558 10.16 -1.31 14.55
N GLN A 559 9.20 -1.81 13.77
CA GLN A 559 9.39 -3.00 12.93
C GLN A 559 10.48 -2.82 11.87
N ASP A 560 10.67 -1.61 11.32
CA ASP A 560 11.68 -1.37 10.30
C ASP A 560 13.09 -1.49 10.87
N SER A 561 13.29 -1.00 12.11
CA SER A 561 14.55 -1.17 12.83
C SER A 561 14.86 -2.64 13.13
N LEU A 562 13.85 -3.45 13.45
CA LEU A 562 14.01 -4.88 13.71
C LEU A 562 14.31 -5.66 12.42
N ALA A 563 13.66 -5.28 11.30
CA ALA A 563 13.92 -5.86 9.99
C ALA A 563 15.36 -5.61 9.50
N LEU A 564 15.92 -4.44 9.81
CA LEU A 564 17.33 -4.13 9.53
C LEU A 564 18.30 -5.14 10.15
N ILE A 565 18.04 -5.58 11.39
CA ILE A 565 18.88 -6.59 12.06
C ILE A 565 18.92 -7.88 11.23
N ASN A 566 17.77 -8.33 10.73
CA ASN A 566 17.66 -9.55 9.93
C ASN A 566 18.44 -9.44 8.61
N ILE A 567 18.42 -8.30 7.93
CA ILE A 567 19.15 -8.07 6.68
C ILE A 567 20.66 -8.09 6.91
N PHE A 568 21.14 -7.49 8.00
CA PHE A 568 22.57 -7.39 8.26
C PHE A 568 23.17 -8.69 8.78
N THR A 569 22.45 -9.43 9.62
CA THR A 569 22.93 -10.66 10.29
C THR A 569 23.76 -11.62 9.40
N PRO A 570 23.41 -11.88 8.12
CA PRO A 570 24.16 -12.80 7.25
C PRO A 570 25.46 -12.24 6.68
N HIS A 571 25.66 -10.92 6.70
CA HIS A 571 26.68 -10.23 5.90
C HIS A 571 27.75 -9.52 6.73
N VAL A 572 27.46 -9.14 7.97
CA VAL A 572 28.36 -8.33 8.82
C VAL A 572 29.01 -9.13 9.95
N GLN A 573 30.01 -8.51 10.59
CA GLN A 573 30.61 -9.04 11.80
C GLN A 573 29.53 -9.23 12.88
N PHE A 574 29.32 -10.50 13.25
CA PHE A 574 28.26 -10.90 14.16
C PHE A 574 28.32 -10.20 15.52
N TYR A 575 29.52 -9.78 15.97
CA TYR A 575 29.73 -9.04 17.21
C TYR A 575 28.82 -7.81 17.37
N LYS A 576 28.63 -7.00 16.31
CA LYS A 576 27.80 -5.79 16.39
C LYS A 576 26.31 -6.13 16.48
N ILE A 577 25.86 -7.17 15.77
CA ILE A 577 24.49 -7.74 15.90
C ILE A 577 24.28 -8.29 17.31
N GLU A 578 25.23 -9.07 17.82
CA GLU A 578 25.20 -9.63 19.18
C GLU A 578 25.10 -8.50 20.23
N THR A 579 25.83 -7.40 20.04
CA THR A 579 25.76 -6.22 20.91
C THR A 579 24.36 -5.58 20.93
N ILE A 580 23.72 -5.43 19.76
CA ILE A 580 22.37 -4.85 19.65
C ILE A 580 21.35 -5.75 20.34
N LEU A 581 21.39 -7.07 20.11
CA LEU A 581 20.45 -8.02 20.72
C LEU A 581 20.58 -8.06 22.25
N ILE A 582 21.81 -7.97 22.77
CA ILE A 582 22.07 -7.87 24.21
C ILE A 582 21.57 -6.54 24.78
N ASP A 583 21.76 -5.43 24.08
CA ASP A 583 21.26 -4.13 24.52
C ASP A 583 19.72 -4.11 24.58
N LEU A 584 19.03 -4.64 23.57
CA LEU A 584 17.58 -4.80 23.56
C LEU A 584 17.09 -5.68 24.73
N PHE A 585 17.76 -6.81 24.97
CA PHE A 585 17.40 -7.71 26.06
C PHE A 585 17.64 -7.10 27.43
N THR A 586 18.79 -6.46 27.66
CA THR A 586 19.12 -5.88 28.98
C THR A 586 18.20 -4.71 29.34
N LYS A 587 17.71 -3.95 28.35
CA LYS A 587 16.72 -2.89 28.53
C LYS A 587 15.31 -3.41 28.84
N SER A 588 14.83 -4.41 28.09
CA SER A 588 13.48 -4.98 28.24
C SER A 588 13.48 -6.51 28.00
N PRO A 589 13.86 -7.35 28.99
CA PRO A 589 14.01 -8.79 28.81
C PRO A 589 12.73 -9.52 28.37
N TYR A 590 11.58 -9.11 28.91
CA TYR A 590 10.30 -9.75 28.62
C TYR A 590 9.76 -9.37 27.24
N GLU A 591 9.79 -8.09 26.88
CA GLU A 591 9.28 -7.60 25.58
C GLU A 591 10.15 -8.07 24.40
N SER A 592 11.47 -8.10 24.57
CA SER A 592 12.41 -8.49 23.52
C SER A 592 12.43 -9.99 23.22
N THR A 593 11.87 -10.81 24.11
CA THR A 593 11.98 -12.27 24.08
C THR A 593 11.46 -12.88 22.78
N ILE A 594 10.28 -12.46 22.32
CA ILE A 594 9.67 -13.00 21.08
C ILE A 594 10.55 -12.68 19.88
N PHE A 595 11.00 -11.43 19.76
CA PHE A 595 11.84 -10.99 18.64
C PHE A 595 13.18 -11.72 18.59
N ILE A 596 13.93 -11.73 19.70
CA ILE A 596 15.26 -12.35 19.76
C ILE A 596 15.18 -13.86 19.51
N ASN A 597 14.19 -14.52 20.12
CA ASN A 597 13.97 -15.95 19.92
C ASN A 597 13.63 -16.27 18.46
N THR A 598 12.76 -15.46 17.84
CA THR A 598 12.38 -15.62 16.43
C THR A 598 13.55 -15.32 15.49
N HIS A 599 14.35 -14.28 15.77
CA HIS A 599 15.59 -13.96 15.04
C HIS A 599 16.53 -15.16 15.00
N TYR A 600 16.79 -15.77 16.17
CA TYR A 600 17.65 -16.96 16.26
C TYR A 600 17.10 -18.13 15.44
N LEU A 601 15.80 -18.43 15.58
CA LEU A 601 15.17 -19.54 14.85
C LEU A 601 15.21 -19.33 13.34
N ASN A 602 14.94 -18.12 12.86
CA ASN A 602 15.03 -17.78 11.43
C ASN A 602 16.46 -17.96 10.93
N PHE A 603 17.44 -17.45 11.69
CA PHE A 603 18.85 -17.57 11.35
C PHE A 603 19.33 -19.05 11.33
N PHE A 604 18.78 -19.89 12.21
CA PHE A 604 19.02 -21.34 12.22
C PHE A 604 18.40 -22.04 11.01
N ILE A 605 17.12 -21.78 10.72
CA ILE A 605 16.35 -22.44 9.64
C ILE A 605 16.97 -22.13 8.26
N GLU A 606 17.49 -20.93 8.05
CA GLU A 606 18.20 -20.57 6.81
C GLU A 606 19.48 -21.41 6.57
N GLY A 607 19.91 -22.21 7.54
CA GLY A 607 21.12 -23.04 7.47
C GLY A 607 22.40 -22.22 7.59
N ARG A 608 22.30 -20.97 8.04
CA ARG A 608 23.41 -20.01 8.10
C ARG A 608 24.28 -20.16 9.34
N ILE A 609 23.82 -20.88 10.37
CA ILE A 609 24.61 -21.20 11.58
C ILE A 609 25.74 -22.21 11.30
N ASN A 610 25.62 -23.03 10.24
CA ASN A 610 26.71 -23.93 9.81
C ASN A 610 27.86 -23.20 9.07
N ARG A 611 27.77 -21.88 8.89
CA ARG A 611 28.91 -21.04 8.47
C ARG A 611 29.51 -20.41 9.72
N ASP A 612 30.58 -20.99 10.27
CA ASP A 612 31.46 -20.45 11.33
C ASP A 612 31.02 -19.12 11.99
N VAL A 613 29.87 -19.11 12.70
CA VAL A 613 29.43 -17.91 13.44
C VAL A 613 30.28 -17.86 14.69
N ILE A 614 31.31 -17.02 14.67
CA ILE A 614 32.17 -16.80 15.82
C ILE A 614 31.38 -15.93 16.81
N THR A 615 30.75 -16.57 17.79
CA THR A 615 30.15 -15.87 18.93
C THR A 615 31.23 -15.41 19.90
N SER A 616 30.96 -14.31 20.59
CA SER A 616 31.94 -13.70 21.48
C SER A 616 31.91 -14.37 22.86
N ASP A 617 33.04 -14.49 23.54
CA ASP A 617 33.04 -14.89 24.97
C ASP A 617 32.52 -13.76 25.87
N ALA A 618 32.69 -12.51 25.43
CA ALA A 618 32.21 -11.29 26.07
C ALA A 618 31.86 -10.23 25.01
N VAL A 619 30.78 -9.50 25.21
CA VAL A 619 30.25 -8.54 24.22
C VAL A 619 29.41 -7.45 24.89
N GLY A 620 29.60 -6.21 24.43
CA GLY A 620 28.92 -5.04 24.97
C GLY A 620 29.11 -4.88 26.50
N CYS A 621 28.00 -4.95 27.23
CA CYS A 621 27.97 -4.86 28.69
C CYS A 621 28.16 -6.21 29.40
N VAL A 622 28.10 -7.34 28.68
CA VAL A 622 28.19 -8.69 29.25
C VAL A 622 29.66 -9.11 29.36
N LEU A 623 30.06 -9.51 30.57
CA LEU A 623 31.39 -10.02 30.90
C LEU A 623 31.51 -11.52 30.67
N LYS A 624 30.48 -12.28 31.04
CA LYS A 624 30.45 -13.75 30.94
C LYS A 624 29.01 -14.23 30.98
N ALA A 625 28.66 -15.26 30.22
CA ALA A 625 27.39 -15.97 30.37
C ALA A 625 27.62 -17.37 30.93
N VAL A 626 26.80 -17.76 31.90
CA VAL A 626 27.03 -19.00 32.68
C VAL A 626 25.73 -19.77 32.88
N LYS A 627 25.84 -21.10 32.77
CA LYS A 627 24.83 -22.05 33.23
C LYS A 627 25.32 -22.67 34.53
N TYR A 628 24.53 -22.55 35.59
CA TYR A 628 24.91 -23.02 36.92
C TYR A 628 23.72 -23.65 37.64
N LYS A 629 24.01 -24.50 38.62
CA LYS A 629 23.03 -25.14 39.48
C LYS A 629 23.03 -24.45 40.83
N LYS A 630 21.86 -23.97 41.26
CA LYS A 630 21.65 -23.35 42.58
C LYS A 630 20.53 -24.07 43.30
N ALA A 631 20.83 -24.61 44.50
CA ALA A 631 19.86 -25.34 45.31
C ALA A 631 19.10 -26.45 44.54
N GLY A 632 19.80 -27.14 43.63
CA GLY A 632 19.23 -28.21 42.80
C GLY A 632 18.59 -27.77 41.48
N LYS A 633 18.32 -26.47 41.26
CA LYS A 633 17.72 -25.94 40.02
C LYS A 633 18.81 -25.40 39.08
N GLU A 634 18.75 -25.78 37.80
CA GLU A 634 19.61 -25.21 36.76
C GLU A 634 19.10 -23.82 36.37
N THR A 635 20.02 -22.87 36.17
CA THR A 635 19.72 -21.49 35.77
C THR A 635 20.80 -20.99 34.83
N ILE A 636 20.40 -20.18 33.85
CA ILE A 636 21.31 -19.51 32.91
C ILE A 636 21.25 -18.01 33.20
N SER A 637 22.39 -17.35 33.28
CA SER A 637 22.46 -15.91 33.54
C SER A 637 23.60 -15.22 32.79
N LEU A 638 23.36 -13.96 32.43
CA LEU A 638 24.32 -13.02 31.88
C LEU A 638 24.93 -12.19 33.02
N ILE A 639 26.25 -12.20 33.15
CA ILE A 639 26.97 -11.34 34.10
C ILE A 639 27.32 -10.04 33.40
N VAL A 640 26.80 -8.90 33.88
CA VAL A 640 26.97 -7.58 33.26
C VAL A 640 27.89 -6.68 34.08
N LYS A 641 28.60 -5.75 33.41
CA LYS A 641 29.48 -4.76 34.04
C LYS A 641 28.74 -3.91 35.07
N LYS A 642 29.43 -3.55 36.14
CA LYS A 642 28.89 -2.66 37.18
C LYS A 642 28.46 -1.30 36.60
N GLY A 643 27.27 -0.83 36.97
CA GLY A 643 26.67 0.42 36.49
C GLY A 643 25.94 0.33 35.16
N THR A 644 25.77 -0.89 34.60
CA THR A 644 24.96 -1.10 33.40
C THR A 644 23.49 -0.83 33.71
N LYS A 645 22.83 0.00 32.89
CA LYS A 645 21.37 0.20 32.99
C LYS A 645 20.68 -1.06 32.46
N HIS A 646 20.00 -1.79 33.35
CA HIS A 646 19.21 -2.96 32.99
C HIS A 646 17.93 -3.04 33.84
N GLU A 647 16.91 -3.73 33.34
CA GLU A 647 15.75 -4.09 34.15
C GLU A 647 16.12 -5.19 35.17
N LYS A 648 15.42 -5.26 36.31
CA LYS A 648 15.65 -6.34 37.28
C LYS A 648 15.10 -7.65 36.73
N ASN A 649 15.98 -8.60 36.43
CA ASN A 649 15.60 -9.90 35.88
C ASN A 649 16.46 -11.02 36.51
N PRO A 650 15.90 -12.21 36.83
CA PRO A 650 16.64 -13.32 37.43
C PRO A 650 17.78 -13.86 36.56
N HIS A 651 17.77 -13.59 35.25
CA HIS A 651 18.79 -14.00 34.30
C HIS A 651 19.89 -12.96 34.05
N ILE A 652 19.87 -11.80 34.74
CA ILE A 652 20.90 -10.76 34.64
C ILE A 652 21.51 -10.55 36.02
N ILE A 653 22.83 -10.70 36.14
CA ILE A 653 23.57 -10.52 37.39
C ILE A 653 24.61 -9.41 37.20
N GLU A 654 24.53 -8.36 38.01
CA GLU A 654 25.51 -7.27 37.98
C GLU A 654 26.82 -7.66 38.68
N GLU A 655 27.95 -7.26 38.09
CA GLU A 655 29.30 -7.40 38.64
C GLU A 655 29.43 -6.73 40.02
N GLY A 656 30.03 -7.46 40.98
CA GLY A 656 30.12 -7.07 42.38
C GLY A 656 28.97 -7.59 43.25
N ASN A 657 28.05 -8.36 42.69
CA ASN A 657 27.15 -9.23 43.45
C ASN A 657 27.92 -10.48 43.93
N ILE A 658 27.62 -10.97 45.13
CA ILE A 658 28.18 -12.20 45.72
C ILE A 658 28.18 -13.36 44.71
N TYR A 659 27.07 -13.58 44.00
CA TYR A 659 26.98 -14.65 42.99
C TYR A 659 27.84 -14.38 41.76
N SER A 660 27.96 -13.12 41.31
CA SER A 660 28.81 -12.77 40.17
C SER A 660 30.29 -13.02 40.49
N ASP A 661 30.75 -12.59 41.66
CA ASP A 661 32.15 -12.73 42.07
C ASP A 661 32.54 -14.20 42.25
N MET A 662 31.59 -15.05 42.66
CA MET A 662 31.77 -16.51 42.73
C MET A 662 31.82 -17.15 41.34
N LEU A 663 30.80 -16.90 40.49
CA LEU A 663 30.67 -17.53 39.17
C LEU A 663 31.78 -17.10 38.19
N LEU A 664 32.36 -15.92 38.39
CA LEU A 664 33.53 -15.48 37.62
C LEU A 664 34.81 -16.22 38.02
N LYS A 665 34.92 -16.75 39.25
CA LYS A 665 36.11 -17.46 39.76
C LYS A 665 36.06 -18.98 39.54
N LEU A 666 34.87 -19.57 39.51
CA LEU A 666 34.69 -21.01 39.33
C LEU A 666 35.09 -21.49 37.93
N GLN A 667 35.70 -22.67 37.87
CA GLN A 667 35.89 -23.42 36.63
C GLN A 667 34.69 -24.34 36.36
N THR A 668 34.49 -24.71 35.09
CA THR A 668 33.41 -25.61 34.69
C THR A 668 33.51 -26.96 35.43
N GLY A 669 32.44 -27.36 36.12
CA GLY A 669 32.37 -28.56 36.95
C GLY A 669 32.79 -28.35 38.41
N GLU A 670 33.24 -27.17 38.80
CA GLU A 670 33.56 -26.85 40.20
C GLU A 670 32.30 -26.48 41.01
N VAL A 671 32.24 -27.00 42.24
CA VAL A 671 31.17 -26.74 43.21
C VAL A 671 31.72 -25.83 44.30
N ASN A 672 31.04 -24.72 44.57
CA ASN A 672 31.28 -23.90 45.74
C ASN A 672 30.25 -24.23 46.83
N ASP A 673 30.75 -24.80 47.93
CA ASP A 673 29.98 -25.18 49.12
C ASP A 673 30.33 -24.30 50.34
N GLU A 674 31.06 -23.19 50.16
CA GLU A 674 31.54 -22.36 51.28
C GLU A 674 30.47 -21.41 51.86
N GLU A 675 29.32 -21.25 51.21
CA GLU A 675 28.21 -20.38 51.65
C GLU A 675 26.88 -21.14 51.88
N VAL A 676 25.82 -20.43 52.30
CA VAL A 676 24.47 -20.96 52.63
C VAL A 676 23.80 -21.68 51.43
N HIS A 677 24.29 -21.48 50.22
CA HIS A 677 23.78 -22.10 49.00
C HIS A 677 24.90 -22.79 48.24
N THR A 678 24.73 -24.07 47.92
CA THR A 678 25.62 -24.80 47.03
C THR A 678 25.41 -24.31 45.59
N VAL A 679 26.50 -23.87 44.95
CA VAL A 679 26.50 -23.37 43.57
C VAL A 679 27.53 -24.14 42.75
N GLU A 680 27.07 -24.84 41.73
CA GLU A 680 27.90 -25.61 40.79
C GLU A 680 27.88 -24.92 39.43
N LEU A 681 29.05 -24.58 38.88
CA LEU A 681 29.13 -24.05 37.51
C LEU A 681 29.10 -25.22 36.53
N LEU A 682 28.02 -25.34 35.74
CA LEU A 682 27.83 -26.45 34.81
C LEU A 682 28.51 -26.18 33.46
N GLU A 683 28.37 -24.96 32.94
CA GLU A 683 28.83 -24.61 31.60
C GLU A 683 29.09 -23.09 31.51
N THR A 684 30.07 -22.70 30.70
CA THR A 684 30.26 -21.32 30.26
C THR A 684 29.77 -21.21 28.82
N LEU A 685 28.86 -20.29 28.55
CA LEU A 685 28.22 -20.10 27.25
C LEU A 685 28.68 -18.78 26.64
N SER A 686 28.60 -18.66 25.31
CA SER A 686 28.65 -17.33 24.69
C SER A 686 27.36 -16.55 25.02
N PRO A 687 27.41 -15.20 25.17
CA PRO A 687 26.24 -14.40 25.49
C PRO A 687 25.09 -14.58 24.50
N TYR A 688 25.35 -14.70 23.19
CA TYR A 688 24.30 -15.01 22.21
C TYR A 688 23.56 -16.33 22.47
N VAL A 689 24.29 -17.41 22.74
CA VAL A 689 23.69 -18.74 23.02
C VAL A 689 22.91 -18.73 24.32
N ALA A 690 23.47 -18.11 25.37
CA ALA A 690 22.76 -17.93 26.63
C ALA A 690 21.47 -17.13 26.46
N LEU A 691 21.50 -16.07 25.65
CA LEU A 691 20.36 -15.24 25.34
C LEU A 691 19.24 -16.03 24.63
N PHE A 692 19.58 -16.91 23.67
CA PHE A 692 18.60 -17.80 23.04
C PHE A 692 17.93 -18.75 24.05
N HIS A 693 18.70 -19.35 24.96
CA HIS A 693 18.14 -20.23 25.99
C HIS A 693 17.25 -19.48 26.98
N ILE A 694 17.70 -18.31 27.45
CA ILE A 694 16.94 -17.48 28.39
C ILE A 694 15.62 -17.03 27.74
N THR A 695 15.67 -16.49 26.52
CA THR A 695 14.47 -16.05 25.80
C THR A 695 13.53 -17.21 25.49
N SER A 696 14.04 -18.40 25.15
CA SER A 696 13.21 -19.60 24.97
C SER A 696 12.46 -20.00 26.25
N GLN A 697 13.14 -19.92 27.41
CA GLN A 697 12.53 -20.21 28.71
C GLN A 697 11.45 -19.17 29.06
N ILE A 698 11.78 -17.87 28.96
CA ILE A 698 10.84 -16.78 29.24
C ILE A 698 9.61 -16.89 28.32
N ARG A 699 9.81 -17.10 27.01
CA ARG A 699 8.72 -17.22 26.03
C ARG A 699 7.78 -18.37 26.38
N ASN A 700 8.34 -19.51 26.76
CA ASN A 700 7.57 -20.69 27.15
C ASN A 700 6.82 -20.48 28.47
N GLU A 701 7.44 -19.83 29.46
CA GLU A 701 6.81 -19.52 30.75
C GLU A 701 5.70 -18.46 30.63
N MET A 702 5.85 -17.51 29.71
CA MET A 702 4.86 -16.45 29.45
C MET A 702 3.74 -16.87 28.49
N ASN A 703 3.87 -17.99 27.78
CA ASN A 703 2.90 -18.40 26.77
C ASN A 703 1.58 -18.82 27.43
N ASP A 704 0.55 -17.99 27.29
CA ASP A 704 -0.82 -18.21 27.77
C ASP A 704 -1.71 -18.95 26.75
N GLY A 705 -1.13 -19.36 25.62
CA GLY A 705 -1.82 -19.99 24.49
C GLY A 705 -2.07 -19.05 23.32
N THR A 706 -1.71 -17.77 23.42
CA THR A 706 -1.77 -16.81 22.29
C THR A 706 -0.59 -16.98 21.32
N ASP A 707 0.55 -17.49 21.79
CA ASP A 707 1.74 -17.78 20.99
C ASP A 707 1.78 -19.27 20.62
N GLN A 708 2.16 -19.59 19.38
CA GLN A 708 2.30 -20.97 18.91
C GLN A 708 3.65 -21.60 19.31
N PHE A 709 4.55 -20.82 19.92
CA PHE A 709 5.84 -21.30 20.39
C PHE A 709 5.72 -22.36 21.49
N LEU A 710 6.44 -23.48 21.32
CA LEU A 710 6.56 -24.54 22.31
C LEU A 710 8.02 -24.96 22.44
N LEU A 711 8.55 -24.91 23.67
CA LEU A 711 9.86 -25.47 23.96
C LEU A 711 9.77 -27.00 24.01
N LEU A 712 10.43 -27.67 23.07
CA LEU A 712 10.43 -29.13 22.96
C LEU A 712 11.59 -29.73 23.75
N GLU A 713 11.27 -30.61 24.70
CA GLU A 713 12.27 -31.45 25.37
C GLU A 713 12.46 -32.74 24.57
N THR A 714 13.63 -32.88 23.95
CA THR A 714 13.95 -34.09 23.19
C THR A 714 14.14 -35.28 24.13
N PRO A 715 13.60 -36.47 23.78
CA PRO A 715 13.87 -37.70 24.52
C PRO A 715 15.38 -37.96 24.65
N SER A 716 15.80 -38.45 25.80
CA SER A 716 17.21 -38.81 26.03
C SER A 716 17.65 -40.04 25.23
N ASP A 717 16.70 -40.87 24.76
CA ASP A 717 16.96 -42.03 23.90
C ASP A 717 16.82 -41.67 22.41
N PRO A 718 17.90 -41.76 21.60
CA PRO A 718 17.87 -41.49 20.18
C PRO A 718 16.88 -42.35 19.38
N TYR A 719 16.53 -43.56 19.86
CA TYR A 719 15.57 -44.43 19.18
C TYR A 719 14.12 -43.96 19.32
N GLU A 720 13.83 -43.10 20.29
CA GLU A 720 12.50 -42.49 20.49
C GLU A 720 12.30 -41.22 19.65
N LEU A 721 13.37 -40.62 19.14
CA LEU A 721 13.31 -39.38 18.34
C LEU A 721 12.36 -39.48 17.13
N PRO A 722 12.39 -40.54 16.30
CA PRO A 722 11.50 -40.62 15.14
C PRO A 722 10.02 -40.62 15.53
N ALA A 723 9.66 -41.39 16.57
CA ALA A 723 8.28 -41.48 17.06
C ALA A 723 7.85 -40.18 17.76
N PHE A 724 8.76 -39.51 18.46
CA PHE A 724 8.55 -38.21 19.09
C PHE A 724 8.23 -37.13 18.04
N PHE A 725 9.07 -37.00 17.00
CA PHE A 725 8.84 -36.05 15.91
C PHE A 725 7.57 -36.39 15.11
N GLU A 726 7.28 -37.67 14.86
CA GLU A 726 6.04 -38.10 14.21
C GLU A 726 4.79 -37.73 15.03
N ASN A 727 4.86 -37.82 16.37
CA ASN A 727 3.76 -37.46 17.24
C ASN A 727 3.56 -35.93 17.29
N ILE A 728 4.64 -35.15 17.32
CA ILE A 728 4.59 -33.68 17.30
C ILE A 728 4.02 -33.18 15.97
N THR A 729 4.52 -33.66 14.83
CA THR A 729 3.99 -33.28 13.51
C THR A 729 2.52 -33.64 13.36
N LYS A 730 2.10 -34.83 13.82
CA LYS A 730 0.67 -35.22 13.87
C LYS A 730 -0.18 -34.29 14.74
N LYS A 731 0.36 -33.76 15.84
CA LYS A 731 -0.37 -32.82 16.73
C LYS A 731 -0.46 -31.43 16.12
N LEU A 732 0.62 -30.93 15.53
CA LEU A 732 0.64 -29.65 14.81
C LEU A 732 -0.34 -29.66 13.63
N ASN A 733 -0.39 -30.77 12.88
CA ASN A 733 -1.31 -30.93 11.74
C ASN A 733 -2.79 -31.08 12.13
N LYS A 734 -3.12 -31.39 13.40
CA LYS A 734 -4.53 -31.52 13.86
C LYS A 734 -5.20 -30.17 14.14
N GLY A 735 -4.43 -29.09 14.31
CA GLY A 735 -4.92 -27.76 14.70
C GLY A 735 -5.24 -26.80 13.56
N SER A 736 -4.80 -27.07 12.33
CA SER A 736 -5.05 -26.20 11.18
C SER A 736 -6.52 -26.32 10.73
N ASN A 737 -7.44 -25.59 11.36
CA ASN A 737 -8.80 -25.42 10.85
C ASN A 737 -8.81 -24.79 9.43
N GLU A 738 -7.70 -24.16 8.99
CA GLU A 738 -7.52 -23.66 7.62
C GLU A 738 -7.49 -24.76 6.56
N ASN A 739 -7.02 -25.97 6.89
CA ASN A 739 -7.09 -27.12 5.97
C ASN A 739 -8.54 -27.61 5.73
N LYS A 740 -9.54 -27.14 6.50
CA LYS A 740 -10.96 -27.41 6.20
C LYS A 740 -11.56 -26.47 5.16
N ILE A 741 -10.99 -25.27 4.96
CA ILE A 741 -11.51 -24.27 4.01
C ILE A 741 -11.38 -24.79 2.57
N PHE A 742 -10.33 -25.59 2.29
CA PHE A 742 -10.09 -26.20 0.98
C PHE A 742 -10.55 -27.67 0.89
N THR A 743 -11.63 -28.04 1.59
CA THR A 743 -12.19 -29.40 1.55
C THR A 743 -12.64 -29.84 0.15
N ASN A 744 -12.95 -28.88 -0.74
CA ASN A 744 -13.16 -29.11 -2.18
C ASN A 744 -12.12 -28.33 -2.99
N LEU A 745 -10.94 -28.93 -3.18
CA LEU A 745 -9.82 -28.36 -3.94
C LEU A 745 -10.14 -28.01 -5.40
N GLN A 746 -11.24 -28.55 -5.96
CA GLN A 746 -11.68 -28.26 -7.33
C GLN A 746 -12.28 -26.86 -7.52
N ASP A 747 -12.60 -26.16 -6.42
CA ASP A 747 -13.27 -24.86 -6.48
C ASP A 747 -12.28 -23.67 -6.41
N TYR A 748 -11.00 -23.92 -6.12
CA TYR A 748 -9.97 -22.89 -5.93
C TYR A 748 -8.76 -23.07 -6.87
N PRO A 749 -8.08 -21.98 -7.26
CA PRO A 749 -6.81 -22.07 -7.98
C PRO A 749 -5.76 -22.85 -7.17
N PHE A 750 -5.00 -23.72 -7.84
CA PHE A 750 -3.90 -24.50 -7.25
C PHE A 750 -2.85 -23.58 -6.61
N SER A 751 -2.52 -22.48 -7.29
CA SER A 751 -1.56 -21.47 -6.82
C SER A 751 -1.94 -20.86 -5.46
N PHE A 752 -3.24 -20.70 -5.18
CA PHE A 752 -3.74 -20.20 -3.89
C PHE A 752 -3.54 -21.24 -2.79
N ILE A 753 -3.84 -22.51 -3.10
CA ILE A 753 -3.69 -23.64 -2.16
C ILE A 753 -2.23 -23.83 -1.78
N ALA A 754 -1.33 -23.77 -2.78
CA ALA A 754 0.10 -23.87 -2.57
C ALA A 754 0.63 -22.72 -1.71
N ASN A 755 0.37 -21.47 -2.10
CA ASN A 755 0.83 -20.28 -1.37
C ASN A 755 0.33 -20.23 0.09
N ASN A 756 -0.90 -20.69 0.35
CA ASN A 756 -1.46 -20.69 1.72
C ASN A 756 -0.73 -21.65 2.69
N ARG A 757 0.14 -22.54 2.20
CA ARG A 757 0.97 -23.39 3.06
C ARG A 757 2.15 -22.64 3.69
N LYS A 758 2.51 -21.46 3.14
CA LYS A 758 3.54 -20.54 3.65
C LYS A 758 4.88 -21.24 4.00
N THR A 759 5.31 -22.22 3.21
CA THR A 759 6.60 -22.88 3.43
C THR A 759 7.79 -22.01 3.02
N GLY A 760 7.53 -20.96 2.22
CA GLY A 760 8.57 -20.08 1.67
C GLY A 760 9.29 -20.66 0.45
N ASN A 761 8.94 -21.88 0.01
CA ASN A 761 9.51 -22.51 -1.19
C ASN A 761 8.42 -23.12 -2.08
N PRO A 762 8.05 -22.46 -3.19
CA PRO A 762 6.97 -22.93 -4.08
C PRO A 762 7.21 -24.32 -4.68
N ILE A 763 8.48 -24.70 -4.88
CA ILE A 763 8.86 -26.02 -5.39
C ILE A 763 8.55 -27.10 -4.35
N GLU A 764 8.83 -26.84 -3.07
CA GLU A 764 8.49 -27.76 -1.99
C GLU A 764 6.98 -27.89 -1.79
N ASP A 765 6.25 -26.77 -1.94
CA ASP A 765 4.80 -26.75 -1.84
C ASP A 765 4.15 -27.67 -2.87
N ILE A 766 4.51 -27.54 -4.16
CA ILE A 766 3.95 -28.40 -5.21
C ILE A 766 4.34 -29.86 -5.02
N LEU A 767 5.58 -30.16 -4.62
CA LEU A 767 6.02 -31.54 -4.34
C LEU A 767 5.26 -32.16 -3.17
N SER A 768 5.03 -31.39 -2.10
CA SER A 768 4.28 -31.84 -0.93
C SER A 768 2.80 -32.11 -1.25
N LEU A 769 2.21 -31.30 -2.14
CA LEU A 769 0.82 -31.48 -2.59
C LEU A 769 0.68 -32.71 -3.50
N ILE A 770 1.61 -32.92 -4.43
CA ILE A 770 1.64 -34.11 -5.30
C ILE A 770 1.82 -35.40 -4.49
N ALA A 771 2.58 -35.34 -3.39
CA ALA A 771 2.84 -36.50 -2.55
C ALA A 771 1.61 -37.01 -1.78
N LYS A 772 0.56 -36.19 -1.62
CA LYS A 772 -0.60 -36.53 -0.79
C LYS A 772 -1.78 -37.01 -1.65
N PRO A 773 -2.24 -38.28 -1.50
CA PRO A 773 -3.33 -38.84 -2.32
C PRO A 773 -4.68 -38.13 -2.14
N GLU A 774 -4.84 -37.39 -1.04
CA GLU A 774 -6.04 -36.62 -0.72
C GLU A 774 -6.21 -35.40 -1.64
N TYR A 775 -5.11 -34.89 -2.20
CA TYR A 775 -5.08 -33.69 -3.05
C TYR A 775 -5.09 -34.08 -4.53
N LYS A 776 -6.28 -34.40 -5.06
CA LYS A 776 -6.42 -34.67 -6.49
C LYS A 776 -6.26 -33.38 -7.30
N ILE A 777 -5.15 -33.26 -8.02
CA ILE A 777 -4.93 -32.18 -8.96
C ILE A 777 -5.99 -32.30 -10.08
N PRO A 778 -6.85 -31.29 -10.29
CA PRO A 778 -7.88 -31.39 -11.31
C PRO A 778 -7.24 -31.50 -12.70
N THR A 779 -7.65 -32.52 -13.47
CA THR A 779 -7.25 -32.63 -14.88
C THR A 779 -7.81 -31.45 -15.68
N PRO A 780 -6.98 -30.72 -16.44
CA PRO A 780 -7.42 -29.59 -17.25
C PRO A 780 -8.46 -30.03 -18.27
N LYS A 781 -9.50 -29.19 -18.48
CA LYS A 781 -10.41 -29.40 -19.61
C LYS A 781 -9.69 -28.95 -20.89
N PRO A 782 -9.58 -29.80 -21.92
CA PRO A 782 -8.92 -29.41 -23.17
C PRO A 782 -9.63 -28.20 -23.77
N ARG A 783 -8.89 -27.12 -24.02
CA ARG A 783 -9.36 -25.92 -24.72
C ARG A 783 -8.94 -26.00 -26.18
N GLU A 784 -9.76 -25.46 -27.07
CA GLU A 784 -9.28 -25.13 -28.42
C GLU A 784 -8.31 -23.95 -28.28
N ILE A 785 -7.04 -24.20 -28.60
CA ILE A 785 -5.97 -23.22 -28.43
C ILE A 785 -5.46 -22.86 -29.82
N ASP A 786 -5.47 -21.56 -30.11
CA ASP A 786 -4.85 -21.02 -31.31
C ASP A 786 -3.34 -21.28 -31.28
N ASN A 787 -2.79 -21.76 -32.41
CA ASN A 787 -1.36 -22.01 -32.54
C ASN A 787 -0.51 -20.75 -32.34
N SER A 788 -1.06 -19.55 -32.59
CA SER A 788 -0.41 -18.26 -32.33
C SER A 788 -0.01 -18.07 -30.85
N LYS A 789 -0.75 -18.69 -29.91
CA LYS A 789 -0.44 -18.61 -28.48
C LYS A 789 0.87 -19.31 -28.08
N PHE A 790 1.46 -20.13 -28.95
CA PHE A 790 2.72 -20.86 -28.68
C PHE A 790 3.98 -20.15 -29.19
N GLU A 791 3.88 -18.94 -29.74
CA GLU A 791 5.02 -18.23 -30.34
C GLU A 791 6.01 -17.71 -29.30
N LYS A 792 5.53 -17.10 -28.22
CA LYS A 792 6.33 -16.63 -27.08
C LYS A 792 5.66 -17.03 -25.77
N LEU A 793 6.41 -17.71 -24.90
CA LEU A 793 5.90 -18.31 -23.68
C LEU A 793 6.68 -17.81 -22.46
N VAL A 794 5.97 -17.46 -21.40
CA VAL A 794 6.57 -17.20 -20.08
C VAL A 794 6.06 -18.22 -19.07
N LEU A 795 6.98 -18.83 -18.31
CA LEU A 795 6.68 -19.88 -17.33
C LEU A 795 6.81 -19.34 -15.90
N ASP A 796 5.84 -19.65 -15.05
CA ASP A 796 5.94 -19.47 -13.59
C ASP A 796 6.62 -20.68 -12.91
N ILE A 797 6.95 -20.55 -11.62
CA ILE A 797 7.67 -21.59 -10.86
C ILE A 797 6.93 -22.94 -10.83
N TYR A 798 5.59 -22.92 -10.74
CA TYR A 798 4.78 -24.15 -10.70
C TYR A 798 4.80 -24.87 -12.05
N SER A 799 4.72 -24.11 -13.13
CA SER A 799 4.75 -24.60 -14.50
C SER A 799 6.15 -25.14 -14.85
N VAL A 800 7.21 -24.44 -14.45
CA VAL A 800 8.60 -24.93 -14.57
C VAL A 800 8.78 -26.23 -13.80
N THR A 801 8.31 -26.29 -12.57
CA THR A 801 8.43 -27.49 -11.73
C THR A 801 7.66 -28.66 -12.32
N TYR A 802 6.43 -28.42 -12.79
CA TYR A 802 5.60 -29.45 -13.43
C TYR A 802 6.21 -30.01 -14.72
N ILE A 803 6.71 -29.15 -15.61
CA ILE A 803 7.38 -29.57 -16.86
C ILE A 803 8.66 -30.37 -16.54
N SER A 804 9.42 -29.91 -15.55
CA SER A 804 10.66 -30.57 -15.12
C SER A 804 10.39 -31.92 -14.44
N LEU A 805 9.33 -32.01 -13.63
CA LEU A 805 8.83 -33.27 -13.06
C LEU A 805 8.43 -34.25 -14.15
N CYS A 806 7.82 -33.78 -15.24
CA CYS A 806 7.48 -34.64 -16.37
C CYS A 806 8.69 -35.08 -17.22
N CYS A 807 9.91 -34.62 -16.90
CA CYS A 807 11.13 -34.85 -17.68
C CYS A 807 11.05 -34.36 -19.13
N LEU A 808 10.46 -33.18 -19.34
CA LEU A 808 10.23 -32.62 -20.68
C LEU A 808 11.02 -31.32 -20.98
N SER A 809 11.91 -30.90 -20.08
CA SER A 809 12.62 -29.62 -20.20
C SER A 809 13.51 -29.56 -21.45
N ASP A 810 14.13 -30.66 -21.85
CA ASP A 810 14.93 -30.79 -23.06
C ASP A 810 14.08 -30.74 -24.35
N ARG A 811 12.78 -31.02 -24.26
CA ARG A 811 11.84 -31.10 -25.41
C ARG A 811 11.05 -29.83 -25.66
N LEU A 812 11.22 -28.83 -24.80
CA LEU A 812 10.73 -27.49 -25.06
C LEU A 812 11.43 -26.86 -26.29
N PRO A 813 10.71 -26.11 -27.14
CA PRO A 813 11.33 -25.39 -28.26
C PRO A 813 12.40 -24.43 -27.74
N ASN A 814 13.55 -24.38 -28.44
CA ASN A 814 14.72 -23.62 -28.00
C ASN A 814 14.54 -22.09 -28.08
N GLU A 815 13.56 -21.60 -28.84
CA GLU A 815 13.36 -20.18 -29.11
C GLU A 815 12.08 -19.72 -28.42
N ASN A 816 12.13 -18.56 -27.76
CA ASN A 816 10.99 -17.83 -27.17
C ASN A 816 10.35 -18.41 -25.89
N ILE A 817 11.12 -19.04 -25.00
CA ILE A 817 10.65 -19.39 -23.66
C ILE A 817 11.38 -18.55 -22.62
N TYR A 818 10.62 -17.97 -21.72
CA TYR A 818 11.09 -17.02 -20.73
C TYR A 818 10.71 -17.44 -19.30
N ILE A 819 11.56 -17.07 -18.33
CA ILE A 819 11.24 -17.07 -16.90
C ILE A 819 11.68 -15.73 -16.28
N THR A 820 11.09 -15.38 -15.14
CA THR A 820 11.51 -14.19 -14.39
C THR A 820 12.84 -14.44 -13.65
N ARG A 821 13.59 -13.36 -13.34
CA ARG A 821 14.81 -13.45 -12.53
C ARG A 821 14.54 -14.03 -11.14
N ASN A 822 13.40 -13.71 -10.53
CA ASN A 822 13.01 -14.26 -9.22
C ASN A 822 12.80 -15.79 -9.30
N THR A 823 12.11 -16.25 -10.35
CA THR A 823 11.91 -17.68 -10.64
C THR A 823 13.24 -18.42 -10.77
N GLU A 824 14.20 -17.85 -11.50
CA GLU A 824 15.55 -18.40 -11.65
C GLU A 824 16.30 -18.50 -10.31
N LEU A 825 16.24 -17.45 -9.48
CA LEU A 825 16.86 -17.44 -8.16
C LEU A 825 16.30 -18.53 -7.25
N LEU A 826 14.97 -18.70 -7.21
CA LEU A 826 14.33 -19.77 -6.42
C LEU A 826 14.74 -21.17 -6.89
N ILE A 827 14.84 -21.39 -8.20
CA ILE A 827 15.31 -22.68 -8.75
C ILE A 827 16.77 -22.94 -8.34
N ASN A 828 17.64 -21.94 -8.46
CA ASN A 828 19.05 -22.07 -8.08
C ASN A 828 19.20 -22.35 -6.58
N ASN A 829 18.48 -21.60 -5.73
CA ASN A 829 18.48 -21.80 -4.28
C ASN A 829 18.02 -23.23 -3.92
N PHE A 830 16.93 -23.71 -4.52
CA PHE A 830 16.45 -25.08 -4.30
C PHE A 830 17.49 -26.14 -4.71
N ILE A 831 18.18 -25.94 -5.84
CA ILE A 831 19.25 -26.86 -6.29
C ILE A 831 20.44 -26.86 -5.29
N GLU A 832 20.76 -25.72 -4.68
CA GLU A 832 21.82 -25.62 -3.66
C GLU A 832 21.41 -26.23 -2.32
N ASP A 833 20.17 -25.99 -1.87
CA ASP A 833 19.64 -26.52 -0.63
C ASP A 833 19.62 -28.06 -0.62
N ILE A 834 19.20 -28.68 -1.74
CA ILE A 834 19.23 -30.15 -1.87
C ILE A 834 20.67 -30.71 -1.72
N LYS A 835 21.68 -30.00 -2.25
CA LYS A 835 23.08 -30.44 -2.18
C LYS A 835 23.66 -30.31 -0.77
N THR A 836 23.25 -29.30 -0.02
CA THR A 836 23.89 -28.90 1.24
C THR A 836 23.20 -29.46 2.47
N LYS A 837 21.86 -29.50 2.50
CA LYS A 837 21.07 -29.76 3.72
C LYS A 837 20.58 -31.20 3.87
N GLY A 838 20.64 -32.01 2.80
CA GLY A 838 19.99 -33.33 2.79
C GLY A 838 18.47 -33.14 2.88
N PHE A 839 17.82 -33.11 1.73
CA PHE A 839 16.42 -32.68 1.64
C PHE A 839 15.46 -33.65 2.36
N PHE A 840 14.74 -33.14 3.36
CA PHE A 840 13.71 -33.86 4.12
C PHE A 840 12.39 -33.09 4.07
N ILE A 841 11.41 -33.59 3.31
CA ILE A 841 10.05 -33.02 3.32
C ILE A 841 9.29 -33.63 4.51
N PRO A 842 8.92 -32.86 5.54
CA PRO A 842 8.34 -33.39 6.80
C PRO A 842 6.99 -34.10 6.64
N ASP A 843 6.34 -33.94 5.48
CA ASP A 843 5.00 -34.44 5.18
C ASP A 843 4.98 -35.77 4.39
N PHE A 844 6.14 -36.36 4.07
CA PHE A 844 6.21 -37.70 3.46
C PHE A 844 6.06 -38.79 4.53
N SER A 845 4.84 -38.98 5.02
CA SER A 845 4.50 -40.13 5.86
C SER A 845 4.53 -41.43 5.04
N GLY A 846 5.71 -42.05 4.92
CA GLY A 846 5.87 -43.50 4.90
C GLY A 846 5.53 -44.32 3.65
N THR A 847 5.09 -43.75 2.51
CA THR A 847 4.77 -44.56 1.30
C THR A 847 5.49 -44.15 0.01
N ILE A 848 6.07 -42.95 -0.05
CA ILE A 848 6.76 -42.46 -1.25
C ILE A 848 8.18 -42.08 -0.84
N ASN A 849 9.18 -42.74 -1.41
CA ASN A 849 10.56 -42.29 -1.30
C ASN A 849 10.71 -41.03 -2.16
N GLY A 850 10.44 -39.84 -1.62
CA GLY A 850 10.62 -38.55 -2.32
C GLY A 850 11.97 -38.41 -3.03
N SER A 851 13.00 -39.11 -2.54
CA SER A 851 14.31 -39.29 -3.20
C SER A 851 14.27 -39.78 -4.66
N GLN A 852 13.23 -40.51 -5.09
CA GLN A 852 13.17 -41.10 -6.45
C GLN A 852 12.93 -40.06 -7.56
N PHE A 853 12.29 -38.93 -7.24
CA PHE A 853 11.98 -37.87 -8.21
C PHE A 853 12.91 -36.67 -8.12
N LEU A 854 13.59 -36.47 -6.98
CA LEU A 854 14.44 -35.31 -6.74
C LEU A 854 15.65 -35.25 -7.68
N ALA A 855 16.35 -36.37 -7.90
CA ALA A 855 17.49 -36.38 -8.80
C ALA A 855 17.08 -36.08 -10.27
N PRO A 856 16.07 -36.76 -10.84
CA PRO A 856 15.54 -36.39 -12.17
C PRO A 856 15.07 -34.93 -12.25
N LEU A 857 14.35 -34.45 -11.24
CA LEU A 857 13.86 -33.07 -11.19
C LEU A 857 15.01 -32.06 -11.24
N VAL A 858 16.02 -32.22 -10.39
CA VAL A 858 17.18 -31.32 -10.33
C VAL A 858 17.93 -31.29 -11.66
N ASP A 859 18.09 -32.44 -12.32
CA ASP A 859 18.75 -32.49 -13.63
C ASP A 859 17.91 -31.82 -14.72
N GLN A 860 16.59 -31.99 -14.70
CA GLN A 860 15.68 -31.34 -15.66
C GLN A 860 15.58 -29.82 -15.44
N LEU A 861 15.61 -29.35 -14.19
CA LEU A 861 15.69 -27.92 -13.87
C LEU A 861 16.98 -27.29 -14.41
N LYS A 862 18.13 -27.96 -14.24
CA LYS A 862 19.41 -27.48 -14.83
C LYS A 862 19.39 -27.45 -16.35
N ILE A 863 18.75 -28.44 -16.99
CA ILE A 863 18.58 -28.46 -18.45
C ILE A 863 17.72 -27.28 -18.88
N LEU A 864 16.60 -27.04 -18.19
CA LEU A 864 15.68 -25.95 -18.46
C LEU A 864 16.38 -24.58 -18.37
N LEU A 865 17.11 -24.33 -17.28
CA LEU A 865 17.87 -23.08 -17.08
C LEU A 865 18.91 -22.80 -18.18
N ARG A 866 19.42 -23.82 -18.88
CA ARG A 866 20.36 -23.64 -20.00
C ARG A 866 19.67 -23.27 -21.32
N LYS A 867 18.36 -23.49 -21.43
CA LYS A 867 17.59 -23.30 -22.67
C LYS A 867 16.71 -22.04 -22.65
N ILE A 868 16.38 -21.54 -21.47
CA ILE A 868 15.44 -20.44 -21.28
C ILE A 868 16.18 -19.10 -21.23
N GLU A 869 15.56 -18.06 -21.77
CA GLU A 869 16.02 -16.69 -21.61
C GLU A 869 15.39 -16.04 -20.36
N ILE A 870 16.19 -15.32 -19.59
CA ILE A 870 15.69 -14.58 -18.43
C ILE A 870 15.08 -13.29 -18.94
N ILE A 871 13.81 -13.05 -18.60
CA ILE A 871 13.14 -11.82 -18.98
C ILE A 871 13.28 -10.80 -17.87
N GLU A 872 13.90 -9.67 -18.19
CA GLU A 872 14.03 -8.57 -17.25
C GLU A 872 12.68 -7.87 -17.04
N VAL A 873 12.50 -7.46 -15.78
CA VAL A 873 11.31 -6.82 -15.21
C VAL A 873 11.22 -5.34 -15.62
N GLU A 874 12.32 -4.74 -16.11
CA GLU A 874 12.41 -3.32 -16.48
C GLU A 874 11.19 -2.77 -17.28
N PRO A 875 10.58 -3.51 -18.23
CA PRO A 875 9.45 -2.98 -19.00
C PRO A 875 8.14 -2.86 -18.21
N LEU A 876 8.01 -3.52 -17.06
CA LEU A 876 6.83 -3.44 -16.19
C LEU A 876 6.60 -2.03 -15.65
N TYR A 877 7.68 -1.28 -15.40
CA TYR A 877 7.56 0.06 -14.80
C TYR A 877 7.12 1.14 -15.79
N ASN A 878 7.01 0.81 -17.07
CA ASN A 878 6.43 1.67 -18.10
C ASN A 878 5.00 1.23 -18.49
N PHE A 879 4.38 0.38 -17.67
CA PHE A 879 3.08 -0.22 -17.91
C PHE A 879 2.17 -0.03 -16.69
N ASP A 880 0.89 0.26 -16.95
CA ASP A 880 -0.15 0.26 -15.93
C ASP A 880 -0.92 -1.05 -16.04
N ALA A 881 -0.83 -1.88 -15.00
CA ALA A 881 -1.49 -3.17 -15.01
C ALA A 881 -3.00 -3.03 -14.83
N PRO A 882 -3.82 -4.00 -15.32
CA PRO A 882 -5.22 -4.06 -14.96
C PRO A 882 -5.37 -4.06 -13.44
N GLN A 883 -6.12 -3.10 -12.91
CA GLN A 883 -6.18 -2.84 -11.48
C GLN A 883 -6.71 -4.05 -10.69
N GLU A 884 -7.50 -4.93 -11.32
CA GLU A 884 -8.01 -6.19 -10.76
C GLU A 884 -6.88 -7.15 -10.33
N LEU A 885 -5.69 -7.05 -10.94
CA LEU A 885 -4.54 -7.87 -10.57
C LEU A 885 -4.03 -7.57 -9.16
N SER A 886 -4.18 -6.33 -8.68
CA SER A 886 -3.72 -5.95 -7.33
C SER A 886 -4.37 -6.80 -6.22
N LEU A 887 -5.58 -7.32 -6.44
CA LEU A 887 -6.29 -8.21 -5.50
C LEU A 887 -5.65 -9.59 -5.36
N LEU A 888 -4.83 -10.00 -6.34
CA LEU A 888 -4.08 -11.25 -6.31
C LEU A 888 -2.77 -11.11 -5.53
N ASN A 889 -2.31 -9.89 -5.27
CA ASN A 889 -1.10 -9.64 -4.50
C ASN A 889 -1.23 -10.32 -3.12
N GLU A 890 -0.16 -10.99 -2.68
CA GLU A 890 -0.11 -11.83 -1.49
C GLU A 890 -1.02 -13.08 -1.47
N LYS A 891 -2.00 -13.22 -2.37
CA LYS A 891 -2.87 -14.41 -2.48
C LYS A 891 -2.24 -15.52 -3.29
N ILE A 892 -1.44 -15.16 -4.29
CA ILE A 892 -0.62 -16.08 -5.07
C ILE A 892 0.87 -15.87 -4.78
N ASP A 893 1.66 -16.86 -5.15
CA ASP A 893 3.11 -16.78 -5.09
C ASP A 893 3.65 -15.62 -5.94
N GLU A 894 4.71 -14.96 -5.47
CA GLU A 894 5.31 -13.78 -6.10
C GLU A 894 5.75 -14.08 -7.54
N THR A 895 6.30 -15.26 -7.82
CA THR A 895 6.75 -15.60 -9.18
C THR A 895 5.60 -15.74 -10.16
N VAL A 896 4.45 -16.25 -9.70
CA VAL A 896 3.24 -16.35 -10.52
C VAL A 896 2.71 -14.96 -10.81
N TYR A 897 2.67 -14.09 -9.80
CA TYR A 897 2.23 -12.72 -9.93
C TYR A 897 3.10 -11.91 -10.91
N GLU A 898 4.43 -11.97 -10.77
CA GLU A 898 5.37 -11.35 -11.71
C GLU A 898 5.18 -11.85 -13.14
N THR A 899 4.98 -13.16 -13.31
CA THR A 899 4.77 -13.78 -14.62
C THR A 899 3.50 -13.27 -15.31
N ILE A 900 2.41 -13.11 -14.55
CA ILE A 900 1.15 -12.52 -15.05
C ILE A 900 1.37 -11.06 -15.49
N LEU A 901 2.08 -10.26 -14.69
CA LEU A 901 2.39 -8.87 -15.03
C LEU A 901 3.23 -8.77 -16.31
N ILE A 902 4.24 -9.64 -16.47
CA ILE A 902 5.09 -9.69 -17.66
C ILE A 902 4.29 -10.09 -18.90
N SER A 903 3.38 -11.05 -18.75
CA SER A 903 2.46 -11.46 -19.81
C SER A 903 1.59 -10.29 -20.27
N ALA A 904 1.04 -9.51 -19.33
CA ALA A 904 0.23 -8.33 -19.63
C ALA A 904 1.04 -7.21 -20.31
N CYS A 905 2.25 -6.93 -19.80
CA CYS A 905 3.09 -5.83 -20.28
C CYS A 905 3.71 -6.09 -21.67
N LYS A 906 4.25 -7.30 -21.89
CA LYS A 906 4.99 -7.64 -23.12
C LYS A 906 4.14 -8.38 -24.16
N ASP A 907 2.87 -8.62 -23.87
CA ASP A 907 1.95 -9.39 -24.71
C ASP A 907 2.49 -10.81 -25.03
N ILE A 908 3.13 -11.43 -24.03
CA ILE A 908 3.69 -12.80 -24.07
C ILE A 908 2.67 -13.76 -23.46
N THR A 909 2.52 -14.97 -24.00
CA THR A 909 1.59 -15.94 -23.44
C THR A 909 2.13 -16.54 -22.14
N TRP A 910 1.39 -16.39 -21.05
CA TRP A 910 1.65 -17.07 -19.80
C TRP A 910 1.24 -18.54 -19.86
N VAL A 911 2.15 -19.44 -19.49
CA VAL A 911 1.87 -20.87 -19.31
C VAL A 911 1.66 -21.13 -17.83
N SER A 912 0.49 -21.68 -17.49
CA SER A 912 0.07 -21.91 -16.12
C SER A 912 -0.21 -23.38 -15.85
N PHE A 913 0.30 -23.89 -14.74
CA PHE A 913 -0.12 -25.18 -14.19
C PHE A 913 -1.57 -25.14 -13.67
N ASP A 914 -2.03 -23.97 -13.24
CA ASP A 914 -3.39 -23.74 -12.77
C ASP A 914 -4.42 -23.79 -13.90
N ASN A 915 -5.64 -24.26 -13.59
CA ASN A 915 -6.74 -24.35 -14.55
C ASN A 915 -7.72 -23.19 -14.48
N HIS A 916 -7.88 -22.59 -13.29
CA HIS A 916 -8.87 -21.56 -13.02
C HIS A 916 -8.30 -20.17 -13.30
N LEU A 917 -7.08 -19.91 -12.84
CA LEU A 917 -6.47 -18.59 -12.93
C LEU A 917 -6.27 -18.11 -14.39
N PRO A 918 -5.81 -18.94 -15.35
CA PRO A 918 -5.75 -18.56 -16.77
C PRO A 918 -7.09 -18.11 -17.36
N TYR A 919 -8.20 -18.73 -16.93
CA TYR A 919 -9.53 -18.34 -17.40
C TYR A 919 -9.91 -16.92 -16.96
N TRP A 920 -9.53 -16.55 -15.74
CA TRP A 920 -9.75 -15.19 -15.25
C TRP A 920 -8.85 -14.20 -15.96
N MET A 921 -7.57 -14.56 -16.20
CA MET A 921 -6.62 -13.72 -16.92
C MET A 921 -7.03 -13.47 -18.38
N ASP A 922 -7.57 -14.48 -19.08
CA ASP A 922 -8.09 -14.32 -20.44
C ASP A 922 -9.20 -13.25 -20.50
N LYS A 923 -10.02 -13.10 -19.44
CA LYS A 923 -11.07 -12.05 -19.37
C LYS A 923 -10.52 -10.65 -19.17
N LEU A 924 -9.34 -10.52 -18.57
CA LEU A 924 -8.61 -9.25 -18.40
C LEU A 924 -7.76 -8.90 -19.64
N GLY A 925 -7.87 -9.68 -20.71
CA GLY A 925 -7.08 -9.48 -21.94
C GLY A 925 -5.65 -10.01 -21.87
N ILE A 926 -5.31 -10.78 -20.85
CA ILE A 926 -3.96 -11.33 -20.65
C ILE A 926 -3.88 -12.70 -21.33
N LYS A 927 -2.91 -12.88 -22.24
CA LYS A 927 -2.73 -14.12 -22.99
C LYS A 927 -2.27 -15.24 -22.07
N SER A 928 -3.08 -16.27 -21.91
CA SER A 928 -2.70 -17.46 -21.13
C SER A 928 -2.99 -18.78 -21.84
N ILE A 929 -2.25 -19.83 -21.48
CA ILE A 929 -2.49 -21.24 -21.82
C ILE A 929 -2.23 -22.14 -20.62
N ASP A 930 -2.92 -23.28 -20.55
CA ASP A 930 -2.63 -24.30 -19.56
C ASP A 930 -1.38 -25.12 -19.94
N ALA A 931 -0.57 -25.48 -18.95
CA ALA A 931 0.67 -26.23 -19.14
C ALA A 931 0.42 -27.63 -19.72
N TYR A 932 -0.73 -28.24 -19.41
CA TYR A 932 -1.10 -29.54 -19.95
C TYR A 932 -1.31 -29.51 -21.46
N SER A 933 -1.85 -28.43 -22.02
CA SER A 933 -1.97 -28.25 -23.46
C SER A 933 -0.61 -28.13 -24.15
N LEU A 934 0.34 -27.43 -23.53
CA LEU A 934 1.73 -27.40 -24.01
C LEU A 934 2.36 -28.79 -24.01
N ILE A 935 2.26 -29.53 -22.89
CA ILE A 935 2.77 -30.90 -22.79
C ILE A 935 2.05 -31.84 -23.77
N SER A 936 0.75 -31.67 -23.98
CA SER A 936 -0.04 -32.44 -24.96
C SER A 936 0.48 -32.24 -26.37
N LYS A 937 0.91 -31.02 -26.74
CA LYS A 937 1.55 -30.73 -28.03
C LYS A 937 2.94 -31.35 -28.13
N ILE A 938 3.77 -31.24 -27.09
CA ILE A 938 5.12 -31.83 -27.05
C ILE A 938 5.05 -33.36 -27.19
N THR A 939 4.20 -34.01 -26.39
CA THR A 939 4.02 -35.48 -26.37
C THR A 939 3.44 -36.06 -27.66
N GLN A 940 2.90 -35.25 -28.60
CA GLN A 940 2.49 -35.73 -29.93
C GLN A 940 3.65 -36.34 -30.70
N THR A 941 4.83 -35.76 -30.55
CA THR A 941 5.99 -36.06 -31.41
C THR A 941 7.04 -36.90 -30.71
N LEU A 942 6.89 -37.14 -29.40
CA LEU A 942 7.88 -37.84 -28.60
C LEU A 942 7.83 -39.36 -28.78
N PRO A 943 9.00 -40.03 -28.79
CA PRO A 943 9.09 -41.47 -28.71
C PRO A 943 8.56 -41.97 -27.35
N HIS A 944 8.22 -43.26 -27.29
CA HIS A 944 7.62 -43.84 -26.08
C HIS A 944 8.55 -43.80 -24.87
N GLU A 945 9.84 -44.07 -25.05
CA GLU A 945 10.84 -44.13 -23.97
C GLU A 945 10.86 -42.83 -23.15
N ASP A 946 10.77 -41.68 -23.82
CA ASP A 946 10.73 -40.36 -23.20
C ASP A 946 9.41 -40.08 -22.44
N LYS A 947 8.34 -40.85 -22.72
CA LYS A 947 7.03 -40.70 -22.06
C LYS A 947 6.88 -41.59 -20.83
N ILE A 948 7.70 -42.63 -20.66
CA ILE A 948 7.53 -43.64 -19.60
C ILE A 948 7.52 -42.98 -18.22
N PHE A 949 8.42 -42.02 -17.97
CA PHE A 949 8.48 -41.34 -16.67
C PHE A 949 7.21 -40.53 -16.38
N GLY A 950 6.74 -39.71 -17.32
CA GLY A 950 5.49 -38.95 -17.19
C GLY A 950 4.26 -39.87 -17.04
N LEU A 951 4.20 -40.98 -17.77
CA LEU A 951 3.16 -41.99 -17.61
C LEU A 951 3.19 -42.63 -16.22
N SER A 952 4.39 -42.88 -15.67
CA SER A 952 4.55 -43.39 -14.31
C SER A 952 4.04 -42.41 -13.26
N LEU A 953 4.23 -41.10 -13.47
CA LEU A 953 3.73 -40.05 -12.59
C LEU A 953 2.19 -40.00 -12.60
N ALA A 954 1.59 -40.06 -13.79
CA ALA A 954 0.13 -40.12 -13.92
C ALA A 954 -0.47 -41.40 -13.34
N ALA A 955 0.26 -42.51 -13.35
CA ALA A 955 -0.20 -43.78 -12.82
C ALA A 955 -0.17 -43.82 -11.29
N HIS A 956 0.94 -43.39 -10.67
CA HIS A 956 1.16 -43.58 -9.23
C HIS A 956 0.75 -42.37 -8.38
N TYR A 957 0.71 -41.16 -8.96
CA TYR A 957 0.49 -39.90 -8.24
C TYR A 957 -0.70 -39.10 -8.75
N ASP A 958 -1.48 -39.65 -9.69
CA ASP A 958 -2.59 -38.95 -10.36
C ASP A 958 -2.21 -37.59 -10.98
N LEU A 959 -0.90 -37.35 -11.23
CA LEU A 959 -0.42 -36.12 -11.86
C LEU A 959 -0.98 -36.03 -13.29
N PRO A 960 -1.55 -34.89 -13.72
CA PRO A 960 -2.02 -34.75 -15.10
C PRO A 960 -0.87 -34.99 -16.08
N PHE A 961 -1.00 -35.97 -16.97
CA PHE A 961 -0.09 -36.20 -18.08
C PHE A 961 -0.91 -36.69 -19.28
N PRO A 962 -0.65 -36.24 -20.52
CA PRO A 962 -1.39 -36.69 -21.70
C PRO A 962 -1.18 -38.17 -21.97
N ILE A 963 -2.26 -38.96 -21.89
CA ILE A 963 -2.26 -40.40 -22.20
C ILE A 963 -3.00 -40.62 -23.51
N ARG A 964 -2.34 -41.26 -24.48
CA ARG A 964 -2.87 -41.54 -25.82
C ARG A 964 -3.07 -43.04 -26.02
N ARG A 965 -3.84 -43.40 -27.05
CA ARG A 965 -4.06 -44.80 -27.44
C ARG A 965 -2.75 -45.55 -27.70
N GLU A 966 -1.78 -44.90 -28.35
CA GLU A 966 -0.49 -45.50 -28.68
C GLU A 966 0.31 -45.89 -27.43
N ASP A 967 0.20 -45.13 -26.33
CA ASP A 967 0.93 -45.39 -25.10
C ASP A 967 0.50 -46.73 -24.46
N PHE A 968 -0.81 -47.05 -24.54
CA PHE A 968 -1.35 -48.34 -24.09
C PHE A 968 -0.72 -49.53 -24.85
N HIS A 969 -0.51 -49.39 -26.16
CA HIS A 969 0.15 -50.43 -26.95
C HIS A 969 1.63 -50.54 -26.61
N ASN A 970 2.33 -49.41 -26.51
CA ASN A 970 3.76 -49.40 -26.25
C ASN A 970 4.12 -49.96 -24.86
N LEU A 971 3.33 -49.65 -23.83
CA LEU A 971 3.48 -50.24 -22.49
C LEU A 971 3.33 -51.77 -22.50
N ILE A 972 2.41 -52.30 -23.33
CA ILE A 972 2.28 -53.74 -23.52
C ILE A 972 3.45 -54.33 -24.32
N ILE A 973 3.94 -53.64 -25.34
CA ILE A 973 5.05 -54.13 -26.17
C ILE A 973 6.32 -54.29 -25.33
N GLY A 974 6.61 -53.34 -24.44
CA GLY A 974 7.73 -53.40 -23.49
C GLY A 974 7.69 -54.62 -22.58
N PHE A 975 6.48 -55.03 -22.14
CA PHE A 975 6.19 -56.27 -21.43
C PHE A 975 7.09 -56.58 -20.21
N ASP A 976 7.55 -55.56 -19.49
CA ASP A 976 8.22 -55.69 -18.19
C ASP A 976 7.27 -55.36 -17.04
N LEU A 977 7.68 -55.68 -15.81
CA LEU A 977 6.85 -55.47 -14.63
C LEU A 977 6.49 -53.99 -14.45
N SER A 978 7.42 -53.07 -14.73
CA SER A 978 7.21 -51.62 -14.54
C SER A 978 6.14 -51.08 -15.48
N ASN A 979 6.22 -51.37 -16.78
CA ASN A 979 5.24 -50.93 -17.76
C ASN A 979 3.86 -51.53 -17.51
N LEU A 980 3.80 -52.78 -17.06
CA LEU A 980 2.55 -53.44 -16.68
C LEU A 980 1.95 -52.85 -15.39
N GLU A 981 2.78 -52.47 -14.41
CA GLU A 981 2.33 -51.77 -13.21
C GLU A 981 1.78 -50.37 -13.56
N ILE A 982 2.46 -49.59 -14.41
CA ILE A 982 1.98 -48.29 -14.90
C ILE A 982 0.60 -48.45 -15.57
N LEU A 983 0.48 -49.39 -16.51
CA LEU A 983 -0.78 -49.69 -17.18
C LEU A 983 -1.88 -50.10 -16.18
N HIS A 984 -1.53 -50.90 -15.18
CA HIS A 984 -2.46 -51.36 -14.16
C HIS A 984 -3.04 -50.19 -13.36
N TYR A 985 -2.19 -49.30 -12.86
CA TYR A 985 -2.63 -48.17 -12.07
C TYR A 985 -3.43 -47.16 -12.89
N ILE A 986 -3.04 -46.87 -14.14
CA ILE A 986 -3.82 -45.99 -15.05
C ILE A 986 -5.25 -46.53 -15.25
N LEU A 987 -5.38 -47.82 -15.59
CA LEU A 987 -6.68 -48.42 -15.86
C LEU A 987 -7.54 -48.53 -14.59
N LYS A 988 -6.92 -48.85 -13.45
CA LYS A 988 -7.61 -48.96 -12.16
C LYS A 988 -8.13 -47.60 -11.69
N GLY A 989 -7.31 -46.55 -11.77
CA GLY A 989 -7.66 -45.21 -11.31
C GLY A 989 -8.78 -44.55 -12.13
N LYS A 990 -8.89 -44.90 -13.42
CA LYS A 990 -9.85 -44.28 -14.36
C LYS A 990 -10.90 -45.26 -14.92
N ILE A 991 -11.18 -46.35 -14.20
CA ILE A 991 -12.04 -47.44 -14.69
C ILE A 991 -13.44 -46.96 -15.10
N ASP A 992 -14.06 -46.06 -14.33
CA ASP A 992 -15.41 -45.57 -14.60
C ASP A 992 -15.45 -44.63 -15.83
N VAL A 993 -14.36 -43.92 -16.11
CA VAL A 993 -14.21 -43.08 -17.31
C VAL A 993 -14.11 -43.98 -18.55
N PHE A 994 -13.26 -45.00 -18.50
CA PHE A 994 -13.09 -45.92 -19.63
C PHE A 994 -14.31 -46.81 -19.87
N ALA A 995 -14.99 -47.27 -18.82
CA ALA A 995 -16.19 -48.11 -18.92
C ALA A 995 -17.32 -47.42 -19.71
N ASN A 996 -17.39 -46.09 -19.65
CA ASN A 996 -18.44 -45.30 -20.31
C ASN A 996 -17.98 -44.64 -21.62
N ASN A 997 -16.79 -44.98 -22.13
CA ASN A 997 -16.28 -44.48 -23.40
C ASN A 997 -16.34 -45.55 -24.50
N HIS A 998 -17.14 -45.33 -25.54
CA HIS A 998 -17.27 -46.25 -26.68
C HIS A 998 -15.94 -46.56 -27.38
N LEU A 999 -15.02 -45.58 -27.45
CA LEU A 999 -13.72 -45.75 -28.10
C LEU A 999 -12.79 -46.66 -27.28
N ALA A 1000 -12.96 -46.70 -25.95
CA ALA A 1000 -12.13 -47.53 -25.07
C ALA A 1000 -12.35 -49.03 -25.29
N ILE A 1001 -13.54 -49.44 -25.75
CA ILE A 1001 -13.86 -50.86 -26.02
C ILE A 1001 -12.86 -51.47 -27.02
N THR A 1002 -12.55 -50.75 -28.10
CA THR A 1002 -11.59 -51.24 -29.10
C THR A 1002 -10.17 -51.36 -28.56
N VAL A 1003 -9.75 -50.42 -27.71
CA VAL A 1003 -8.44 -50.47 -27.04
C VAL A 1003 -8.38 -51.66 -26.07
N PHE A 1004 -9.46 -51.91 -25.32
CA PHE A 1004 -9.55 -53.05 -24.40
C PHE A 1004 -9.49 -54.41 -25.09
N GLU A 1005 -10.14 -54.56 -26.26
CA GLU A 1005 -10.04 -55.77 -27.07
C GLU A 1005 -8.57 -56.03 -27.47
N GLU A 1006 -7.86 -55.00 -27.93
CA GLU A 1006 -6.46 -55.10 -28.36
C GLU A 1006 -5.51 -55.39 -27.18
N LEU A 1007 -5.75 -54.75 -26.02
CA LEU A 1007 -5.00 -54.97 -24.78
C LEU A 1007 -5.13 -56.42 -24.31
N ILE A 1008 -6.37 -56.94 -24.19
CA ILE A 1008 -6.61 -58.31 -23.72
C ILE A 1008 -5.99 -59.35 -24.66
N ILE A 1009 -6.12 -59.17 -25.98
CA ILE A 1009 -5.52 -60.09 -26.96
C ILE A 1009 -4.00 -60.10 -26.79
N SER A 1010 -3.38 -58.93 -26.63
CA SER A 1010 -1.93 -58.82 -26.52
C SER A 1010 -1.40 -59.42 -25.21
N LEU A 1011 -2.06 -59.16 -24.07
CA LEU A 1011 -1.70 -59.74 -22.76
C LEU A 1011 -1.80 -61.27 -22.78
N LEU A 1012 -2.92 -61.79 -23.30
CA LEU A 1012 -3.14 -63.24 -23.40
C LEU A 1012 -2.19 -63.92 -24.38
N ALA A 1013 -1.86 -63.27 -25.51
CA ALA A 1013 -0.90 -63.80 -26.46
C ALA A 1013 0.51 -63.94 -25.84
N ARG A 1014 0.95 -62.94 -25.06
CA ARG A 1014 2.22 -62.98 -24.34
C ARG A 1014 2.24 -64.01 -23.21
N LEU A 1015 1.16 -64.12 -22.44
CA LEU A 1015 0.99 -65.20 -21.47
C LEU A 1015 1.08 -66.57 -22.16
N THR A 1016 0.39 -66.75 -23.27
CA THR A 1016 0.39 -68.00 -24.05
C THR A 1016 1.80 -68.37 -24.51
N GLN A 1017 2.57 -67.40 -25.03
CA GLN A 1017 3.98 -67.62 -25.39
C GLN A 1017 4.81 -68.07 -24.18
N SER A 1018 4.66 -67.44 -23.02
CA SER A 1018 5.40 -67.80 -21.80
C SER A 1018 5.07 -69.21 -21.29
N TYR A 1019 3.80 -69.65 -21.36
CA TYR A 1019 3.40 -70.99 -20.97
C TYR A 1019 3.78 -72.04 -22.02
N HIS A 1020 3.83 -71.70 -23.32
CA HIS A 1020 4.20 -72.63 -24.39
C HIS A 1020 5.71 -72.97 -24.35
N TYR A 1021 6.58 -71.99 -24.08
CA TYR A 1021 8.03 -72.23 -23.91
C TYR A 1021 8.38 -73.11 -22.68
N LYS A 1022 7.47 -73.20 -21.71
CA LYS A 1022 7.56 -74.10 -20.56
C LYS A 1022 7.46 -75.58 -20.95
N GLY A 1023 6.80 -75.88 -22.07
CA GLY A 1023 6.59 -77.25 -22.55
C GLY A 1023 7.76 -77.86 -23.33
N GLU A 1024 8.60 -77.03 -23.96
CA GLU A 1024 9.64 -77.52 -24.91
C GLU A 1024 11.10 -77.22 -24.50
N LEU A 1025 11.40 -76.14 -23.76
CA LEU A 1025 12.79 -75.72 -23.48
C LEU A 1025 13.10 -75.33 -22.01
N GLY A 1026 12.11 -75.26 -21.11
CA GLY A 1026 12.34 -75.12 -19.66
C GLY A 1026 13.01 -73.83 -19.15
N ILE A 1027 13.23 -72.80 -19.99
CA ILE A 1027 14.12 -71.66 -19.66
C ILE A 1027 13.42 -70.31 -19.42
N TYR A 1028 12.13 -70.12 -19.75
CA TYR A 1028 11.42 -68.85 -19.48
C TYR A 1028 10.27 -69.02 -18.49
N ARG A 1029 10.44 -68.47 -17.28
CA ARG A 1029 9.36 -68.33 -16.29
C ARG A 1029 9.13 -66.84 -16.06
N LEU A 1030 7.93 -66.34 -16.35
CA LEU A 1030 7.50 -65.03 -15.87
C LEU A 1030 7.58 -65.04 -14.34
N ASP A 1031 8.10 -63.98 -13.76
CA ASP A 1031 8.11 -63.86 -12.32
C ASP A 1031 6.66 -63.82 -11.81
N LYS A 1032 6.47 -64.35 -10.60
CA LYS A 1032 5.13 -64.48 -9.99
C LYS A 1032 4.45 -63.12 -9.80
N LYS A 1033 5.20 -62.02 -9.72
CA LYS A 1033 4.65 -60.68 -9.54
C LYS A 1033 4.07 -60.18 -10.87
N THR A 1034 4.80 -60.33 -11.97
CA THR A 1034 4.31 -60.01 -13.33
C THR A 1034 3.08 -60.82 -13.71
N GLU A 1035 3.06 -62.13 -13.45
CA GLU A 1035 1.90 -62.99 -13.71
C GLU A 1035 0.64 -62.47 -12.97
N LYS A 1036 0.78 -62.07 -11.69
CA LYS A 1036 -0.31 -61.46 -10.91
C LYS A 1036 -0.75 -60.11 -11.46
N THR A 1037 0.19 -59.26 -11.89
CA THR A 1037 -0.14 -57.95 -12.47
C THR A 1037 -0.94 -58.11 -13.76
N ILE A 1038 -0.57 -59.06 -14.62
CA ILE A 1038 -1.31 -59.38 -15.85
C ILE A 1038 -2.72 -59.88 -15.52
N ASP A 1039 -2.86 -60.79 -14.57
CA ASP A 1039 -4.18 -61.26 -14.14
C ASP A 1039 -5.06 -60.12 -13.62
N SER A 1040 -4.46 -59.21 -12.84
CA SER A 1040 -5.15 -58.03 -12.34
C SER A 1040 -5.58 -57.08 -13.47
N LEU A 1041 -4.73 -56.87 -14.48
CA LEU A 1041 -5.05 -56.10 -15.68
C LEU A 1041 -6.22 -56.68 -16.47
N ILE A 1042 -6.19 -58.00 -16.72
CA ILE A 1042 -7.29 -58.70 -17.40
C ILE A 1042 -8.60 -58.50 -16.61
N ASN A 1043 -8.55 -58.68 -15.29
CA ASN A 1043 -9.72 -58.48 -14.43
C ASN A 1043 -10.25 -57.04 -14.47
N ILE A 1044 -9.38 -56.02 -14.48
CA ILE A 1044 -9.79 -54.61 -14.60
C ILE A 1044 -10.49 -54.37 -15.94
N ILE A 1045 -9.95 -54.90 -17.04
CA ILE A 1045 -10.54 -54.73 -18.37
C ILE A 1045 -11.92 -55.39 -18.43
N LEU A 1046 -12.06 -56.62 -17.93
CA LEU A 1046 -13.35 -57.31 -17.87
C LEU A 1046 -14.35 -56.59 -16.95
N LEU A 1047 -13.88 -56.07 -15.82
CA LEU A 1047 -14.69 -55.28 -14.88
C LEU A 1047 -15.20 -53.99 -15.54
N ALA A 1048 -14.38 -53.30 -16.33
CA ALA A 1048 -14.79 -52.12 -17.07
C ALA A 1048 -15.92 -52.42 -18.06
N GLN A 1049 -15.92 -53.60 -18.69
CA GLN A 1049 -16.98 -54.00 -19.63
C GLN A 1049 -18.32 -54.21 -18.94
N ILE A 1050 -18.34 -54.92 -17.82
CA ILE A 1050 -19.60 -55.20 -17.10
C ILE A 1050 -20.15 -53.95 -16.41
N LYS A 1051 -19.28 -53.01 -15.99
CA LYS A 1051 -19.68 -51.73 -15.39
C LYS A 1051 -20.19 -50.70 -16.40
N SER A 1052 -19.97 -50.92 -17.70
CA SER A 1052 -20.37 -49.98 -18.75
C SER A 1052 -21.86 -49.66 -18.69
N LYS A 1053 -22.22 -48.36 -18.63
CA LYS A 1053 -23.62 -47.89 -18.68
C LYS A 1053 -24.09 -47.53 -20.09
N ILE A 1054 -23.23 -47.70 -21.08
CA ILE A 1054 -23.47 -47.35 -22.48
C ILE A 1054 -24.70 -48.08 -23.05
N THR A 1055 -24.89 -49.33 -22.68
CA THR A 1055 -26.03 -50.14 -23.12
C THR A 1055 -26.87 -50.59 -21.92
N ASN A 1056 -28.19 -50.66 -22.12
CA ASN A 1056 -29.14 -51.15 -21.11
C ASN A 1056 -29.18 -52.70 -21.03
N GLN A 1057 -28.06 -53.34 -21.32
CA GLN A 1057 -27.90 -54.81 -21.34
C GLN A 1057 -27.43 -55.34 -19.98
N SER A 1058 -27.71 -56.61 -19.69
CA SER A 1058 -27.18 -57.31 -18.52
C SER A 1058 -25.65 -57.38 -18.56
N ALA A 1059 -25.03 -57.56 -17.40
CA ALA A 1059 -23.58 -57.70 -17.28
C ALA A 1059 -23.08 -58.93 -18.07
N GLU A 1060 -23.85 -60.02 -18.01
CA GLU A 1060 -23.63 -61.28 -18.74
C GLU A 1060 -23.62 -61.06 -20.25
N MET A 1061 -24.60 -60.33 -20.79
CA MET A 1061 -24.69 -60.02 -22.22
C MET A 1061 -23.54 -59.09 -22.68
N LYS A 1062 -23.18 -58.09 -21.88
CA LYS A 1062 -22.05 -57.18 -22.17
C LYS A 1062 -20.72 -57.93 -22.21
N LEU A 1063 -20.47 -58.75 -21.21
CA LEU A 1063 -19.27 -59.59 -21.11
C LEU A 1063 -19.19 -60.55 -22.31
N THR A 1064 -20.30 -61.23 -22.62
CA THR A 1064 -20.35 -62.19 -23.74
C THR A 1064 -20.06 -61.53 -25.08
N LYS A 1065 -20.65 -60.35 -25.36
CA LYS A 1065 -20.36 -59.59 -26.59
C LYS A 1065 -18.90 -59.20 -26.71
N PHE A 1066 -18.29 -58.75 -25.62
CA PHE A 1066 -16.87 -58.40 -25.60
C PHE A 1066 -15.99 -59.63 -25.89
N ILE A 1067 -16.27 -60.77 -25.24
CA ILE A 1067 -15.54 -62.03 -25.46
C ILE A 1067 -15.66 -62.50 -26.91
N CYS A 1068 -16.85 -62.49 -27.50
CA CYS A 1068 -17.05 -62.87 -28.89
C CYS A 1068 -16.20 -62.01 -29.84
N ARG A 1069 -16.10 -60.70 -29.60
CA ARG A 1069 -15.24 -59.80 -30.39
C ARG A 1069 -13.75 -60.12 -30.23
N VAL A 1070 -13.29 -60.40 -29.00
CA VAL A 1070 -11.91 -60.83 -28.73
C VAL A 1070 -11.58 -62.14 -29.45
N LEU A 1071 -12.50 -63.12 -29.42
CA LEU A 1071 -12.34 -64.40 -30.10
C LEU A 1071 -12.29 -64.26 -31.62
N LEU A 1072 -13.13 -63.39 -32.21
CA LEU A 1072 -13.13 -63.10 -33.64
C LEU A 1072 -11.81 -62.45 -34.09
N LYS A 1073 -11.25 -61.52 -33.29
CA LYS A 1073 -10.02 -60.78 -33.63
C LYS A 1073 -8.72 -61.57 -33.39
N SER A 1074 -8.70 -62.55 -32.50
CA SER A 1074 -7.48 -63.23 -32.04
C SER A 1074 -6.94 -64.35 -32.96
N LYS A 1075 -7.53 -64.59 -34.14
CA LYS A 1075 -7.14 -65.65 -35.10
C LYS A 1075 -6.88 -67.01 -34.41
N GLN A 1076 -7.94 -67.58 -33.82
CA GLN A 1076 -8.12 -68.99 -33.41
C GLN A 1076 -6.83 -69.83 -33.11
N ASN A 1077 -6.07 -69.48 -32.07
CA ASN A 1077 -5.10 -70.40 -31.46
C ASN A 1077 -5.77 -71.17 -30.29
N ASP A 1078 -5.75 -72.50 -30.30
CA ASP A 1078 -6.41 -73.31 -29.28
C ASP A 1078 -5.82 -73.13 -27.87
N TYR A 1079 -4.52 -72.84 -27.76
CA TYR A 1079 -3.89 -72.51 -26.48
C TYR A 1079 -4.36 -71.15 -25.94
N PHE A 1080 -4.54 -70.16 -26.82
CA PHE A 1080 -5.08 -68.86 -26.46
C PHE A 1080 -6.51 -68.99 -25.92
N LYS A 1081 -7.37 -69.75 -26.62
CA LYS A 1081 -8.76 -70.03 -26.18
C LYS A 1081 -8.78 -70.71 -24.82
N ARG A 1082 -7.88 -71.66 -24.58
CA ARG A 1082 -7.80 -72.38 -23.30
C ARG A 1082 -7.45 -71.44 -22.14
N ILE A 1083 -6.46 -70.57 -22.31
CA ILE A 1083 -6.06 -69.61 -21.28
C ILE A 1083 -7.16 -68.56 -21.05
N LEU A 1084 -7.77 -68.05 -22.12
CA LEU A 1084 -8.91 -67.13 -22.03
C LEU A 1084 -10.07 -67.76 -21.23
N ASN A 1085 -10.43 -69.01 -21.51
CA ASN A 1085 -11.49 -69.72 -20.77
C ASN A 1085 -11.19 -69.89 -19.28
N ILE A 1086 -9.93 -70.18 -18.93
CA ILE A 1086 -9.51 -70.28 -17.52
C ILE A 1086 -9.71 -68.92 -16.83
N LYS A 1087 -9.18 -67.84 -17.42
CA LYS A 1087 -9.28 -66.49 -16.84
C LYS A 1087 -10.72 -65.98 -16.76
N LEU A 1088 -11.54 -66.29 -17.76
CA LEU A 1088 -12.97 -65.97 -17.75
C LEU A 1088 -13.73 -66.73 -16.67
N SER A 1089 -13.45 -68.03 -16.48
CA SER A 1089 -14.10 -68.82 -15.43
C SER A 1089 -13.74 -68.30 -14.03
N GLU A 1090 -12.47 -67.92 -13.82
CA GLU A 1090 -12.00 -67.29 -12.58
C GLU A 1090 -12.70 -65.94 -12.35
N PHE A 1091 -12.85 -65.11 -13.39
CA PHE A 1091 -13.53 -63.82 -13.28
C PHE A 1091 -15.04 -63.94 -13.03
N ILE A 1092 -15.73 -64.80 -13.78
CA ILE A 1092 -17.19 -65.04 -13.68
C ILE A 1092 -17.53 -65.52 -12.27
N SER A 1093 -16.78 -66.49 -11.75
CA SER A 1093 -16.97 -66.99 -10.39
C SER A 1093 -16.67 -65.93 -9.33
N GLY A 1094 -15.59 -65.15 -9.51
CA GLY A 1094 -15.22 -64.07 -8.59
C GLY A 1094 -16.18 -62.87 -8.57
N GLN A 1095 -16.92 -62.62 -9.66
CA GLN A 1095 -17.93 -61.55 -9.76
C GLN A 1095 -19.38 -62.06 -9.60
N PHE A 1096 -19.58 -63.34 -9.27
CA PHE A 1096 -20.89 -63.98 -9.10
C PHE A 1096 -21.84 -63.82 -10.31
N LEU A 1097 -21.29 -63.84 -11.53
CA LEU A 1097 -22.09 -63.78 -12.76
C LEU A 1097 -22.72 -65.14 -13.07
N ASP A 1098 -23.92 -65.14 -13.66
CA ASP A 1098 -24.65 -66.39 -13.96
C ASP A 1098 -24.10 -67.11 -15.19
N TYR A 1099 -23.43 -68.25 -14.96
CA TYR A 1099 -22.77 -69.02 -16.02
C TYR A 1099 -23.76 -69.59 -17.07
N PRO A 1100 -24.92 -70.18 -16.69
CA PRO A 1100 -26.01 -70.50 -17.61
C PRO A 1100 -26.41 -69.32 -18.51
N SER A 1101 -26.68 -68.14 -17.95
CA SER A 1101 -27.07 -66.95 -18.72
C SER A 1101 -25.98 -66.51 -19.71
N ILE A 1102 -24.69 -66.58 -19.34
CA ILE A 1102 -23.58 -66.27 -20.26
C ILE A 1102 -23.55 -67.27 -21.43
N LYS A 1103 -23.80 -68.55 -21.17
CA LYS A 1103 -23.86 -69.58 -22.20
C LYS A 1103 -25.03 -69.35 -23.17
N GLU A 1104 -26.21 -69.02 -22.65
CA GLU A 1104 -27.38 -68.66 -23.46
C GLU A 1104 -27.10 -67.42 -24.31
N CYS A 1105 -26.51 -66.37 -23.73
CA CYS A 1105 -26.09 -65.17 -24.47
C CYS A 1105 -25.09 -65.51 -25.59
N TYR A 1106 -24.17 -66.44 -25.35
CA TYR A 1106 -23.15 -66.84 -26.33
C TYR A 1106 -23.78 -67.59 -27.51
N GLU A 1107 -24.69 -68.52 -27.24
CA GLU A 1107 -25.47 -69.24 -28.25
C GLU A 1107 -26.35 -68.27 -29.06
N GLU A 1108 -26.96 -67.28 -28.43
CA GLU A 1108 -27.76 -66.24 -29.10
C GLU A 1108 -26.93 -65.36 -30.04
N ILE A 1109 -25.74 -64.92 -29.60
CA ILE A 1109 -24.84 -64.07 -30.39
C ILE A 1109 -24.26 -64.86 -31.58
N THR A 1110 -23.87 -66.12 -31.36
CA THR A 1110 -23.28 -66.97 -32.40
C THR A 1110 -24.31 -67.41 -33.44
N ALA A 1111 -25.53 -67.77 -33.02
CA ALA A 1111 -26.63 -68.10 -33.94
C ALA A 1111 -27.07 -66.93 -34.83
N ASN A 1112 -26.97 -65.68 -34.33
CA ASN A 1112 -27.22 -64.48 -35.13
C ASN A 1112 -26.04 -64.12 -36.05
N SER A 1113 -24.81 -64.52 -35.73
CA SER A 1113 -23.63 -64.32 -36.59
C SER A 1113 -23.52 -65.31 -37.74
N GLU A 1114 -24.17 -66.47 -37.67
CA GLU A 1114 -24.25 -67.44 -38.79
C GLU A 1114 -25.37 -67.10 -39.80
N ARG A 1115 -26.18 -66.07 -39.52
CA ARG A 1115 -27.25 -65.54 -40.41
C ARG A 1115 -26.87 -64.22 -41.13
N LEU A 1116 -25.69 -63.67 -40.85
CA LEU A 1116 -25.06 -62.49 -41.48
C LEU A 1116 -23.78 -62.94 -42.18
#